data_AF-A0A7C3QC12-F1
#
_entry.id   AF-A0A7C3QC12-F1
#
_cell.length_a   1.000
_cell.length_b   1.000
_cell.length_c   1.000
_cell.angle_alpha   90.00
_cell.angle_beta   90.00
_cell.angle_gamma   90.00
#
_symmetry.space_group_name_H-M   'P 1'
#
loop_
_entity.id
_entity.type
_entity.pdbx_description
1 polymer ?
#
loop_
_entity_poly.entity_id
_entity_poly.type
_entity_poly.pdbx_seq_one_letter_code
_entity_poly.pdbx_strand_id
1 'polypeptide(L)'
;MPKPAVSGPAWVSAAAWVRPSPYGAKMARLSPELLLICLRFLILWQPVKGLRSRRGLARCAIVLVKVKNRTIPAPWPGLLAVFILSVGLSIAHGAAGRVLTTNEVWRGVVELKEDVLVPAGLVLTILPGTRIRAWAAEDTKIKPEFLSHRTEILVRGTLRAEGTEAAPIVFAQGGPSGGERWSGIIVDGGTADLRFCRLSGAQNGIYILRGRVKAVELRMRNNIYALIASGDKASLELIRSVITANDYGLAVFNKARVKRSQTKISHNLRRNEWRFAVPAIRITPRLYKPANDLPLRRVYKNETIKGTTIWRDRVRITGQVRIAPKARLIIMPGTVVEFTKRDTNGDGIGENGILAQGEFIAKGTPQSPIIFRSAEKKRGRGDWDAINILGSDRSRNLIEFCQIEDAYRGLHFHFANVAVTNTIIQHNYRGLQFQESLVEIRDCQFYHNKSAVQGRDSEVYFNNNQIFANINGINFFRQNLTGRDNIFADNQWDGLRIREGEAVIERNVMAGNRFGLRVANAVFGRFSHNLLAANLENGLLLRNTDSLTVTANAILNNGLNGISLRDTRGEISGNLVAGNAERGIGIRSFSGMIKGNNIVANGVYALGLTGSSNVRALDNWWGGADMSRAIFDKHDNPALGLVSYKPVAPGPFVFTWPLSGVPLDLSWYGLMRLTKDVTVPQGAALSIAPGTIVQLAKGVGMEIYGQIKGQGRSGKRILFTSATRKAPNSWDEIMLDRAMGSYFNFCDFEYAAWDIHCHFTNLIMNHCRFLNSYGGFRFRSGPVEIKNSLFEDNHIGIRALIMTADIHNNTFKNNEMAIFIRRKGSGIKIHHNNFIDNQRYDIRVGDFDAEDVDARYNWWQGKTKPDKFFDGRRDPELGRVIYKPVERQKQKTDYR
;
A
#
# COMPACT_ATOMS: atom_id res chain seq x y z
N MET A 1 -40.39 52.55 -13.00
CA MET A 1 -41.39 52.05 -13.97
C MET A 1 -40.66 51.63 -15.25
N PRO A 2 -41.06 50.55 -15.95
CA PRO A 2 -40.74 49.18 -15.52
C PRO A 2 -40.17 48.28 -16.63
N LYS A 3 -39.51 47.18 -16.21
CA LYS A 3 -39.24 45.97 -17.01
C LYS A 3 -40.25 44.87 -16.62
N PRO A 4 -40.80 44.08 -17.57
CA PRO A 4 -41.39 42.76 -17.33
C PRO A 4 -40.45 41.64 -17.83
N ALA A 5 -40.55 40.33 -17.54
CA ALA A 5 -41.24 39.53 -16.53
C ALA A 5 -40.75 38.05 -16.65
N VAL A 6 -40.40 37.44 -15.51
CA VAL A 6 -40.88 36.13 -14.99
C VAL A 6 -40.59 34.80 -15.73
N SER A 7 -39.87 33.88 -15.07
CA SER A 7 -40.45 32.69 -14.41
C SER A 7 -39.37 31.77 -13.82
N GLY A 8 -39.53 31.43 -12.55
CA GLY A 8 -38.89 30.29 -11.89
C GLY A 8 -39.89 29.71 -10.89
N PRO A 9 -40.01 28.39 -10.74
CA PRO A 9 -40.74 27.80 -9.63
C PRO A 9 -39.79 27.26 -8.55
N ALA A 10 -40.22 27.52 -7.32
CA ALA A 10 -39.65 27.09 -6.06
C ALA A 10 -39.75 25.57 -5.86
N TRP A 11 -38.77 24.98 -5.18
CA TRP A 11 -38.90 23.67 -4.54
C TRP A 11 -39.14 23.87 -3.04
N VAL A 12 -40.31 23.40 -2.63
CA VAL A 12 -40.82 23.31 -1.27
C VAL A 12 -39.96 22.33 -0.45
N SER A 13 -39.54 22.75 0.74
CA SER A 13 -38.99 21.87 1.77
C SER A 13 -40.13 21.15 2.48
N ALA A 14 -40.19 19.83 2.32
CA ALA A 14 -41.01 18.96 3.17
C ALA A 14 -40.07 18.11 4.04
N ALA A 15 -39.92 18.52 5.30
CA ALA A 15 -39.35 17.72 6.36
C ALA A 15 -40.41 16.70 6.83
N ALA A 16 -40.18 15.41 6.57
CA ALA A 16 -40.93 14.33 7.19
C ALA A 16 -40.04 13.59 8.18
N TRP A 17 -40.47 13.65 9.44
CA TRP A 17 -39.88 13.05 10.61
C TRP A 17 -39.85 11.52 10.53
N VAL A 18 -38.69 10.91 10.81
CA VAL A 18 -38.58 9.50 11.22
C VAL A 18 -38.30 9.46 12.72
N ARG A 19 -39.22 8.85 13.47
CA ARG A 19 -39.18 8.70 14.93
C ARG A 19 -38.05 7.77 15.39
N PRO A 20 -37.34 8.08 16.50
CA PRO A 20 -36.50 7.11 17.20
C PRO A 20 -37.32 6.18 18.11
N SER A 21 -36.85 4.94 18.28
CA SER A 21 -37.48 3.88 19.07
C SER A 21 -37.41 4.14 20.59
N PRO A 22 -38.39 3.68 21.40
CA PRO A 22 -38.44 3.99 22.83
C PRO A 22 -37.79 2.88 23.67
N TYR A 23 -36.51 3.01 23.99
CA TYR A 23 -35.90 2.31 25.13
C TYR A 23 -34.86 3.22 25.79
N GLY A 24 -35.33 4.06 26.72
CA GLY A 24 -34.45 4.98 27.44
C GLY A 24 -35.19 5.85 28.44
N ALA A 25 -35.89 5.26 29.41
CA ALA A 25 -36.33 6.00 30.59
C ALA A 25 -36.58 5.04 31.78
N LYS A 26 -35.53 4.81 32.57
CA LYS A 26 -35.59 4.59 34.03
C LYS A 26 -34.17 4.37 34.58
N MET A 27 -33.53 5.45 35.01
CA MET A 27 -32.70 5.46 36.22
C MET A 27 -32.56 6.92 36.66
N ALA A 28 -33.29 7.25 37.72
CA ALA A 28 -33.15 8.49 38.46
C ALA A 28 -32.32 8.21 39.72
N ARG A 29 -31.42 9.16 40.02
CA ARG A 29 -30.82 9.49 41.32
C ARG A 29 -29.86 8.46 41.95
N LEU A 30 -28.56 8.71 41.77
CA LEU A 30 -27.51 8.33 42.71
C LEU A 30 -26.62 9.55 43.01
N SER A 31 -26.24 9.72 44.27
CA SER A 31 -25.48 10.86 44.79
C SER A 31 -24.00 10.86 44.34
N PRO A 32 -23.31 12.03 44.39
CA PRO A 32 -21.93 12.17 43.88
C PRO A 32 -20.88 11.28 44.54
N GLU A 33 -21.17 10.70 45.71
CA GLU A 33 -20.21 9.89 46.49
C GLU A 33 -20.19 8.41 46.06
N LEU A 34 -21.23 7.91 45.37
CA LEU A 34 -21.27 6.53 44.83
C LEU A 34 -20.58 6.38 43.46
N LEU A 35 -20.35 7.49 42.74
CA LEU A 35 -19.58 7.51 41.49
C LEU A 35 -18.08 7.26 41.74
N LEU A 36 -17.58 7.60 42.93
CA LEU A 36 -16.16 7.48 43.29
C LEU A 36 -15.77 6.04 43.70
N ILE A 37 -16.74 5.23 44.15
CA ILE A 37 -16.54 3.81 44.49
C ILE A 37 -16.64 2.93 43.23
N CYS A 38 -17.48 3.28 42.25
CA CYS A 38 -17.56 2.57 40.96
C CYS A 38 -16.32 2.77 40.07
N LEU A 39 -15.55 3.85 40.28
CA LEU A 39 -14.31 4.13 39.55
C LEU A 39 -13.06 3.42 40.10
N ARG A 40 -13.15 2.77 41.27
CA ARG A 40 -12.05 1.95 41.83
C ARG A 40 -12.16 0.44 41.56
N PHE A 41 -13.26 -0.05 40.98
CA PHE A 41 -13.48 -1.48 40.71
C PHE A 41 -13.54 -1.87 39.22
N LEU A 42 -13.29 -0.95 38.29
CA LEU A 42 -13.39 -1.20 36.84
C LEU A 42 -12.04 -1.40 36.12
N ILE A 43 -10.96 -1.72 36.85
CA ILE A 43 -9.63 -2.03 36.28
C ILE A 43 -9.34 -3.55 36.21
N LEU A 44 -10.19 -4.43 36.75
CA LEU A 44 -9.98 -5.88 36.63
C LEU A 44 -11.32 -6.61 36.45
N TRP A 45 -11.80 -6.76 35.21
CA TRP A 45 -12.45 -8.01 34.78
C TRP A 45 -12.72 -8.08 33.26
N GLN A 46 -12.47 -9.26 32.70
CA GLN A 46 -12.75 -9.66 31.33
C GLN A 46 -14.26 -9.85 31.09
N PRO A 47 -14.77 -9.65 29.86
CA PRO A 47 -16.10 -10.11 29.51
C PRO A 47 -16.03 -11.58 29.06
N VAL A 48 -16.52 -12.49 29.89
CA VAL A 48 -17.00 -13.79 29.39
C VAL A 48 -18.35 -13.54 28.73
N LYS A 49 -18.42 -13.65 27.40
CA LYS A 49 -19.69 -13.81 26.67
C LYS A 49 -19.65 -15.08 25.84
N GLY A 50 -20.45 -16.05 26.25
CA GLY A 50 -20.79 -17.22 25.47
C GLY A 50 -21.78 -18.08 26.23
N LEU A 51 -23.08 -17.76 26.12
CA LEU A 51 -24.19 -18.72 26.28
C LEU A 51 -25.52 -18.08 25.88
N ARG A 52 -25.93 -18.35 24.64
CA ARG A 52 -27.34 -18.45 24.27
C ARG A 52 -27.69 -19.94 24.25
N SER A 53 -28.35 -20.43 25.28
CA SER A 53 -29.38 -21.47 25.13
C SER A 53 -30.19 -21.56 26.41
N ARG A 54 -31.50 -21.28 26.29
CA ARG A 54 -32.51 -21.62 27.28
C ARG A 54 -32.56 -23.14 27.41
N ARG A 55 -32.39 -23.67 28.63
CA ARG A 55 -33.09 -24.83 29.22
C ARG A 55 -32.42 -25.21 30.55
N GLY A 56 -33.23 -25.41 31.59
CA GLY A 56 -32.84 -26.16 32.80
C GLY A 56 -32.61 -25.33 34.06
N LEU A 57 -33.69 -24.90 34.71
CA LEU A 57 -33.71 -24.71 36.16
C LEU A 57 -33.53 -26.08 36.83
N ALA A 58 -32.47 -26.26 37.64
CA ALA A 58 -32.50 -27.12 38.84
C ALA A 58 -31.16 -27.06 39.61
N ARG A 59 -31.27 -26.62 40.88
CA ARG A 59 -30.57 -27.09 42.08
C ARG A 59 -29.05 -27.31 42.04
N CYS A 60 -28.32 -26.55 42.86
CA CYS A 60 -27.32 -27.14 43.75
C CYS A 60 -27.24 -26.32 45.04
N ALA A 61 -27.64 -26.96 46.13
CA ALA A 61 -27.55 -26.48 47.50
C ALA A 61 -26.14 -26.69 48.05
N ILE A 62 -25.75 -25.78 48.93
CA ILE A 62 -24.55 -25.81 49.76
C ILE A 62 -24.62 -27.01 50.71
N VAL A 63 -23.57 -27.83 50.75
CA VAL A 63 -23.30 -28.74 51.87
C VAL A 63 -21.83 -28.58 52.27
N LEU A 64 -21.62 -27.96 53.44
CA LEU A 64 -20.39 -27.99 54.22
C LEU A 64 -20.37 -29.30 55.02
N VAL A 65 -19.32 -30.11 54.91
CA VAL A 65 -19.00 -31.14 55.91
C VAL A 65 -17.58 -30.94 56.43
N LYS A 66 -17.53 -30.84 57.75
CA LYS A 66 -16.39 -30.73 58.65
C LYS A 66 -15.94 -32.16 58.98
N VAL A 67 -14.63 -32.46 58.94
CA VAL A 67 -14.10 -33.70 59.54
C VAL A 67 -12.93 -33.36 60.46
N LYS A 68 -13.06 -33.84 61.70
CA LYS A 68 -12.14 -33.72 62.85
C LYS A 68 -11.01 -34.78 62.78
N ASN A 69 -9.85 -34.38 63.31
CA ASN A 69 -8.81 -35.13 64.04
C ASN A 69 -8.70 -36.65 63.88
N ARG A 70 -7.51 -37.11 63.47
CA ARG A 70 -6.76 -38.22 64.12
C ARG A 70 -5.27 -38.17 63.70
N THR A 71 -4.39 -38.29 64.69
CA THR A 71 -2.92 -38.38 64.60
C THR A 71 -2.47 -39.81 64.94
N ILE A 72 -1.63 -40.46 64.12
CA ILE A 72 -0.69 -41.54 64.52
C ILE A 72 0.51 -41.56 63.50
N PRO A 73 1.67 -42.23 63.74
CA PRO A 73 3.00 -41.62 63.77
C PRO A 73 3.92 -42.03 62.60
N ALA A 74 5.11 -41.43 62.52
CA ALA A 74 6.19 -41.86 61.62
C ALA A 74 6.75 -43.24 62.05
N PRO A 75 7.27 -44.05 61.10
CA PRO A 75 8.71 -44.03 60.88
C PRO A 75 9.16 -44.08 59.40
N TRP A 76 10.14 -43.23 59.12
CA TRP A 76 11.43 -43.37 58.41
C TRP A 76 11.67 -44.42 57.29
N PRO A 77 12.62 -44.12 56.38
CA PRO A 77 12.36 -44.13 54.94
C PRO A 77 13.16 -45.20 54.19
N GLY A 78 12.52 -45.81 53.20
CA GLY A 78 13.24 -46.66 52.26
C GLY A 78 12.29 -47.56 51.51
N LEU A 79 11.53 -47.01 50.54
CA LEU A 79 10.88 -47.73 49.43
C LEU A 79 10.06 -46.78 48.52
N LEU A 80 10.56 -45.56 48.27
CA LEU A 80 9.94 -44.60 47.32
C LEU A 80 10.80 -44.34 46.07
N ALA A 81 11.81 -45.18 45.82
CA ALA A 81 12.75 -44.99 44.71
C ALA A 81 12.48 -45.89 43.48
N VAL A 82 11.50 -46.82 43.53
CA VAL A 82 11.30 -47.79 42.43
C VAL A 82 9.87 -47.80 41.84
N PHE A 83 8.92 -47.02 42.37
CA PHE A 83 7.55 -46.95 41.82
C PHE A 83 7.16 -45.62 41.14
N ILE A 84 8.08 -44.63 41.08
CA ILE A 84 7.88 -43.37 40.34
C ILE A 84 8.63 -43.43 39.00
N LEU A 85 8.40 -44.47 38.20
CA LEU A 85 8.99 -44.61 36.86
C LEU A 85 8.02 -45.09 35.77
N SER A 86 6.71 -45.08 36.01
CA SER A 86 5.74 -45.54 35.00
C SER A 86 4.38 -44.82 34.93
N VAL A 87 4.18 -43.68 35.58
CA VAL A 87 3.00 -42.83 35.34
C VAL A 87 3.44 -41.39 35.06
N GLY A 88 3.75 -41.11 33.80
CA GLY A 88 3.88 -39.75 33.28
C GLY A 88 2.54 -39.05 33.32
N LEU A 89 2.16 -38.52 34.48
CA LEU A 89 1.04 -37.59 34.62
C LEU A 89 1.29 -36.39 33.70
N SER A 90 0.51 -36.35 32.62
CA SER A 90 0.49 -35.28 31.64
C SER A 90 -0.15 -34.04 32.27
N ILE A 91 0.60 -33.30 33.08
CA ILE A 91 0.15 -31.99 33.57
C ILE A 91 0.21 -31.04 32.37
N ALA A 92 -0.98 -30.68 31.85
CA ALA A 92 -1.12 -29.62 30.86
C ALA A 92 -0.54 -28.32 31.45
N HIS A 93 0.60 -27.87 30.92
CA HIS A 93 1.08 -26.54 31.23
C HIS A 93 0.29 -25.58 30.35
N GLY A 94 -0.69 -24.89 30.94
CA GLY A 94 -1.40 -23.82 30.27
C GLY A 94 -0.45 -22.64 30.05
N ALA A 95 -0.08 -22.37 28.80
CA ALA A 95 0.49 -21.09 28.44
C ALA A 95 -0.66 -20.08 28.35
N ALA A 96 -1.00 -19.42 29.46
CA ALA A 96 -1.76 -18.18 29.40
C ALA A 96 -0.92 -17.15 28.63
N GLY A 97 -1.49 -16.47 27.63
CA GLY A 97 -0.71 -15.64 26.72
C GLY A 97 -0.04 -14.50 27.45
N ARG A 98 1.25 -14.32 27.19
CA ARG A 98 2.06 -13.32 27.88
C ARG A 98 3.29 -12.92 27.09
N VAL A 99 3.78 -11.73 27.40
CA VAL A 99 5.16 -11.35 27.12
C VAL A 99 6.04 -12.13 28.11
N LEU A 100 7.04 -12.87 27.61
CA LEU A 100 7.97 -13.56 28.49
C LEU A 100 8.80 -12.54 29.28
N THR A 101 8.93 -12.73 30.58
CA THR A 101 9.78 -11.89 31.45
C THR A 101 11.11 -12.57 31.79
N THR A 102 11.18 -13.88 31.61
CA THR A 102 12.37 -14.71 31.82
C THR A 102 12.46 -15.78 30.74
N ASN A 103 13.59 -16.49 30.66
CA ASN A 103 13.71 -17.67 29.79
C ASN A 103 12.68 -18.73 30.22
N GLU A 104 12.01 -19.34 29.26
CA GLU A 104 10.93 -20.30 29.52
C GLU A 104 11.17 -21.62 28.79
N VAL A 105 10.72 -22.73 29.40
CA VAL A 105 10.81 -24.08 28.84
C VAL A 105 9.42 -24.70 28.74
N TRP A 106 9.01 -25.07 27.53
CA TRP A 106 7.75 -25.76 27.25
C TRP A 106 7.95 -27.26 27.05
N ARG A 107 7.05 -28.06 27.64
CA ARG A 107 7.03 -29.53 27.54
C ARG A 107 5.61 -30.07 27.65
N GLY A 108 5.39 -31.28 27.12
CA GLY A 108 4.09 -31.96 27.19
C GLY A 108 3.05 -31.35 26.25
N VAL A 109 1.82 -31.19 26.70
CA VAL A 109 0.77 -30.52 25.93
C VAL A 109 0.66 -29.06 26.39
N VAL A 110 0.80 -28.13 25.44
CA VAL A 110 0.70 -26.68 25.67
C VAL A 110 -0.50 -26.14 24.90
N GLU A 111 -1.47 -25.58 25.61
CA GLU A 111 -2.62 -24.90 25.01
C GLU A 111 -2.27 -23.43 24.78
N LEU A 112 -2.09 -23.05 23.52
CA LEU A 112 -1.84 -21.66 23.11
C LEU A 112 -3.17 -21.00 22.75
N LYS A 113 -3.80 -20.36 23.73
CA LYS A 113 -5.10 -19.68 23.57
C LYS A 113 -4.99 -18.18 23.36
N GLU A 114 -3.84 -17.61 23.67
CA GLU A 114 -3.52 -16.20 23.58
C GLU A 114 -2.10 -16.04 23.02
N ASP A 115 -1.70 -14.82 22.66
CA ASP A 115 -0.39 -14.59 22.05
C ASP A 115 0.76 -14.81 23.04
N VAL A 116 1.91 -15.19 22.49
CA VAL A 116 3.17 -15.26 23.23
C VAL A 116 4.20 -14.40 22.53
N LEU A 117 4.81 -13.47 23.25
CA LEU A 117 5.96 -12.70 22.78
C LEU A 117 7.21 -13.18 23.51
N VAL A 118 8.24 -13.56 22.75
CA VAL A 118 9.62 -13.79 23.22
C VAL A 118 10.42 -12.50 22.98
N PRO A 119 10.67 -11.65 23.99
CA PRO A 119 11.42 -10.40 23.86
C PRO A 119 12.88 -10.62 23.46
N ALA A 120 13.53 -9.55 22.98
CA ALA A 120 14.96 -9.59 22.70
C ALA A 120 15.75 -9.94 23.98
N GLY A 121 16.76 -10.80 23.85
CA GLY A 121 17.57 -11.29 24.98
C GLY A 121 16.99 -12.51 25.70
N LEU A 122 15.70 -12.83 25.52
CA LEU A 122 15.08 -14.01 26.13
C LEU A 122 15.00 -15.20 25.17
N VAL A 123 14.92 -16.40 25.75
CA VAL A 123 14.87 -17.69 25.05
C VAL A 123 13.63 -18.46 25.48
N LEU A 124 12.83 -18.87 24.49
CA LEU A 124 11.79 -19.90 24.65
C LEU A 124 12.33 -21.23 24.12
N THR A 125 12.48 -22.21 25.01
CA THR A 125 12.91 -23.57 24.65
C THR A 125 11.72 -24.51 24.64
N ILE A 126 11.53 -25.27 23.57
CA ILE A 126 10.48 -26.28 23.45
C ILE A 126 11.14 -27.65 23.35
N LEU A 127 10.85 -28.51 24.32
CA LEU A 127 11.48 -29.84 24.44
C LEU A 127 10.90 -30.87 23.46
N PRO A 128 11.64 -31.95 23.14
CA PRO A 128 11.14 -33.04 22.30
C PRO A 128 9.76 -33.59 22.73
N GLY A 129 8.94 -33.99 21.77
CA GLY A 129 7.61 -34.56 22.00
C GLY A 129 6.51 -33.57 22.41
N THR A 130 6.84 -32.29 22.58
CA THR A 130 5.86 -31.25 22.96
C THR A 130 4.81 -31.05 21.88
N ARG A 131 3.54 -30.95 22.29
CA ARG A 131 2.38 -30.68 21.43
C ARG A 131 1.75 -29.34 21.79
N ILE A 132 1.95 -28.35 20.94
CA ILE A 132 1.34 -27.03 21.05
C ILE A 132 0.02 -27.03 20.28
N ARG A 133 -1.09 -26.78 20.98
CA ARG A 133 -2.44 -26.66 20.45
C ARG A 133 -2.84 -25.18 20.42
N ALA A 134 -2.77 -24.59 19.24
CA ALA A 134 -3.01 -23.17 19.03
C ALA A 134 -4.44 -22.88 18.60
N TRP A 135 -5.15 -22.12 19.40
CA TRP A 135 -6.52 -21.71 19.13
C TRP A 135 -6.52 -20.39 18.36
N ALA A 136 -7.35 -20.28 17.33
CA ALA A 136 -7.61 -18.98 16.75
C ALA A 136 -8.45 -18.14 17.71
N ALA A 137 -8.01 -16.91 17.96
CA ALA A 137 -8.82 -15.84 18.50
C ALA A 137 -8.91 -14.74 17.43
N GLU A 138 -10.09 -14.20 17.17
CA GLU A 138 -10.25 -12.97 16.38
C GLU A 138 -10.63 -11.87 17.36
N ASP A 139 -9.68 -11.04 17.78
CA ASP A 139 -9.99 -9.92 18.65
C ASP A 139 -9.71 -8.57 17.98
N THR A 140 -10.13 -7.51 18.65
CA THR A 140 -9.90 -6.13 18.24
C THR A 140 -8.64 -5.58 18.91
N LYS A 141 -7.65 -6.44 19.21
CA LYS A 141 -6.47 -6.20 20.05
C LYS A 141 -6.02 -4.74 20.05
N ILE A 142 -6.04 -4.15 21.25
CA ILE A 142 -5.53 -2.80 21.52
C ILE A 142 -4.04 -2.84 21.90
N LYS A 143 -3.51 -4.01 22.22
CA LYS A 143 -2.13 -4.24 22.66
C LYS A 143 -1.11 -4.06 21.50
N PRO A 144 -0.23 -3.04 21.50
CA PRO A 144 0.80 -2.82 20.47
C PRO A 144 1.92 -3.86 20.43
N GLU A 145 2.06 -4.73 21.44
CA GLU A 145 3.16 -5.70 21.57
C GLU A 145 3.08 -6.82 20.53
N PHE A 146 1.88 -7.06 20.00
CA PHE A 146 1.60 -8.10 19.01
C PHE A 146 1.42 -7.50 17.61
N LEU A 147 1.64 -8.31 16.60
CA LEU A 147 1.54 -7.93 15.20
C LEU A 147 0.22 -8.40 14.60
N SER A 148 -0.20 -9.62 14.94
CA SER A 148 -1.42 -10.22 14.41
C SER A 148 -2.66 -9.94 15.27
N HIS A 149 -3.80 -9.89 14.59
CA HIS A 149 -5.13 -9.92 15.22
C HIS A 149 -5.57 -11.35 15.57
N ARG A 150 -4.73 -12.35 15.24
CA ARG A 150 -4.90 -13.76 15.56
C ARG A 150 -3.83 -14.20 16.54
N THR A 151 -4.09 -15.30 17.24
CA THR A 151 -3.13 -15.93 18.16
C THR A 151 -1.79 -16.21 17.50
N GLU A 152 -0.72 -15.63 18.02
CA GLU A 152 0.64 -15.74 17.46
C GLU A 152 1.71 -16.13 18.50
N ILE A 153 2.80 -16.72 18.00
CA ILE A 153 4.08 -16.75 18.72
C ILE A 153 5.00 -15.75 18.03
N LEU A 154 5.23 -14.60 18.65
CA LEU A 154 6.09 -13.53 18.16
C LEU A 154 7.49 -13.67 18.77
N VAL A 155 8.51 -13.77 17.92
CA VAL A 155 9.89 -14.03 18.31
C VAL A 155 10.78 -12.84 17.96
N ARG A 156 11.20 -12.10 19.00
CA ARG A 156 12.22 -11.04 18.95
C ARG A 156 13.53 -11.45 19.63
N GLY A 157 13.46 -12.39 20.58
CA GLY A 157 14.60 -13.09 21.15
C GLY A 157 14.91 -14.37 20.37
N THR A 158 14.94 -15.50 21.07
CA THR A 158 15.26 -16.80 20.50
C THR A 158 14.17 -17.82 20.77
N LEU A 159 13.69 -18.48 19.72
CA LEU A 159 12.87 -19.70 19.83
C LEU A 159 13.73 -20.91 19.50
N ARG A 160 13.90 -21.83 20.44
CA ARG A 160 14.64 -23.08 20.26
C ARG A 160 13.68 -24.25 20.39
N ALA A 161 13.31 -24.86 19.27
CA ALA A 161 12.44 -26.04 19.23
C ALA A 161 13.24 -27.25 18.75
N GLU A 162 13.71 -28.07 19.69
CA GLU A 162 14.64 -29.19 19.44
C GLU A 162 13.91 -30.53 19.54
N GLY A 163 13.07 -30.85 18.55
CA GLY A 163 12.47 -32.18 18.44
C GLY A 163 13.49 -33.24 18.01
N THR A 164 13.09 -34.50 18.10
CA THR A 164 13.81 -35.65 17.52
C THR A 164 12.91 -36.43 16.58
N GLU A 165 13.47 -37.36 15.81
CA GLU A 165 12.68 -38.24 14.94
C GLU A 165 11.65 -39.07 15.73
N ALA A 166 12.06 -39.62 16.87
CA ALA A 166 11.20 -40.39 17.77
C ALA A 166 10.17 -39.52 18.51
N ALA A 167 10.53 -38.27 18.83
CA ALA A 167 9.70 -37.34 19.58
C ALA A 167 9.63 -35.96 18.89
N PRO A 168 8.92 -35.84 17.76
CA PRO A 168 8.80 -34.59 17.03
C PRO A 168 7.96 -33.57 17.82
N ILE A 169 8.32 -32.29 17.72
CA ILE A 169 7.51 -31.19 18.25
C ILE A 169 6.38 -30.91 17.27
N VAL A 170 5.16 -30.74 17.78
CA VAL A 170 3.97 -30.51 16.95
C VAL A 170 3.33 -29.18 17.30
N PHE A 171 3.21 -28.30 16.31
CA PHE A 171 2.38 -27.10 16.34
C PHE A 171 1.12 -27.38 15.50
N ALA A 172 -0.03 -27.43 16.13
CA ALA A 172 -1.29 -27.72 15.46
C ALA A 172 -2.41 -26.82 15.96
N GLN A 173 -3.44 -26.66 15.15
CA GLN A 173 -4.66 -25.97 15.55
C GLN A 173 -5.34 -26.71 16.72
N GLY A 174 -5.73 -25.98 17.76
CA GLY A 174 -6.36 -26.51 18.98
C GLY A 174 -7.87 -26.74 18.88
N GLY A 175 -8.52 -26.27 17.81
CA GLY A 175 -9.98 -26.38 17.58
C GLY A 175 -10.39 -27.50 16.61
N PRO A 176 -11.69 -27.58 16.24
CA PRO A 176 -12.20 -28.58 15.31
C PRO A 176 -11.52 -28.47 13.94
N SER A 177 -11.38 -29.60 13.26
CA SER A 177 -10.82 -29.66 11.90
C SER A 177 -11.59 -28.74 10.96
N GLY A 178 -10.87 -27.85 10.26
CA GLY A 178 -11.48 -26.85 9.37
C GLY A 178 -11.97 -25.57 10.06
N GLY A 179 -11.78 -25.43 11.39
CA GLY A 179 -12.05 -24.19 12.11
C GLY A 179 -11.09 -23.04 11.73
N GLU A 180 -11.22 -21.90 12.40
CA GLU A 180 -10.34 -20.75 12.16
C GLU A 180 -8.86 -21.05 12.43
N ARG A 181 -8.00 -20.64 11.49
CA ARG A 181 -6.54 -20.80 11.59
C ARG A 181 -5.94 -19.77 12.54
N TRP A 182 -4.95 -20.19 13.34
CA TRP A 182 -4.13 -19.29 14.17
C TRP A 182 -3.11 -18.54 13.29
N SER A 183 -2.43 -17.52 13.83
CA SER A 183 -1.49 -16.69 13.05
C SER A 183 -0.28 -17.50 12.58
N GLY A 184 0.28 -18.31 13.48
CA GLY A 184 1.53 -19.06 13.31
C GLY A 184 2.70 -18.44 14.09
N ILE A 185 3.93 -18.75 13.68
CA ILE A 185 5.16 -18.24 14.29
C ILE A 185 5.66 -17.04 13.48
N ILE A 186 5.83 -15.89 14.12
CA ILE A 186 6.34 -14.67 13.48
C ILE A 186 7.69 -14.32 14.05
N VAL A 187 8.71 -14.18 13.20
CA VAL A 187 10.06 -13.77 13.60
C VAL A 187 10.29 -12.33 13.15
N ASP A 188 10.48 -11.44 14.14
CA ASP A 188 10.66 -10.00 13.94
C ASP A 188 11.94 -9.51 14.63
N GLY A 189 13.07 -9.77 13.98
CA GLY A 189 14.42 -9.40 14.46
C GLY A 189 15.07 -10.46 15.34
N GLY A 190 14.33 -11.50 15.73
CA GLY A 190 14.82 -12.62 16.53
C GLY A 190 15.41 -13.77 15.69
N THR A 191 15.62 -14.90 16.37
CA THR A 191 16.04 -16.16 15.76
C THR A 191 15.09 -17.30 16.12
N ALA A 192 14.84 -18.20 15.18
CA ALA A 192 14.13 -19.45 15.46
C ALA A 192 14.88 -20.64 14.87
N ASP A 193 15.28 -21.56 15.74
CA ASP A 193 15.92 -22.82 15.39
C ASP A 193 14.92 -23.95 15.63
N LEU A 194 14.48 -24.61 14.54
CA LEU A 194 13.48 -25.68 14.56
C LEU A 194 14.08 -26.98 14.04
N ARG A 195 14.05 -28.04 14.85
CA ARG A 195 14.49 -29.38 14.47
C ARG A 195 13.36 -30.38 14.69
N PHE A 196 13.13 -31.26 13.72
CA PHE A 196 12.06 -32.28 13.76
C PHE A 196 10.70 -31.73 14.22
N CYS A 197 10.29 -30.61 13.62
CA CYS A 197 9.03 -29.95 13.93
C CYS A 197 7.97 -30.28 12.88
N ARG A 198 6.71 -30.36 13.31
CA ARG A 198 5.53 -30.49 12.45
C ARG A 198 4.60 -29.31 12.68
N LEU A 199 4.25 -28.57 11.63
CA LEU A 199 3.40 -27.38 11.75
C LEU A 199 2.19 -27.44 10.81
N SER A 200 0.99 -27.24 11.37
CA SER A 200 -0.26 -27.27 10.60
C SER A 200 -1.34 -26.34 11.16
N GLY A 201 -2.32 -26.00 10.31
CA GLY A 201 -3.50 -25.23 10.71
C GLY A 201 -3.25 -23.74 10.96
N ALA A 202 -2.15 -23.17 10.47
CA ALA A 202 -1.82 -21.76 10.60
C ALA A 202 -2.18 -20.95 9.34
N GLN A 203 -2.41 -19.65 9.52
CA GLN A 203 -2.49 -18.69 8.42
C GLN A 203 -1.11 -18.45 7.81
N ASN A 204 -0.10 -18.15 8.63
CA ASN A 204 1.29 -18.05 8.19
C ASN A 204 2.12 -18.98 9.06
N GLY A 205 2.41 -20.21 8.60
CA GLY A 205 3.08 -21.21 9.42
C GLY A 205 4.34 -20.68 10.10
N ILE A 206 5.29 -20.17 9.31
CA ILE A 206 6.38 -19.31 9.80
C ILE A 206 6.48 -18.07 8.92
N TYR A 207 6.42 -16.88 9.52
CA TYR A 207 6.61 -15.60 8.84
C TYR A 207 7.85 -14.88 9.38
N ILE A 208 8.87 -14.73 8.54
CA ILE A 208 10.08 -13.98 8.82
C ILE A 208 9.93 -12.57 8.24
N LEU A 209 9.71 -11.60 9.13
CA LEU A 209 9.74 -10.17 8.79
C LEU A 209 11.18 -9.67 8.79
N ARG A 210 11.94 -10.04 9.81
CA ARG A 210 13.35 -9.71 10.03
C ARG A 210 13.97 -10.83 10.87
N GLY A 211 15.26 -11.09 10.72
CA GLY A 211 15.96 -12.08 11.52
C GLY A 211 16.15 -13.41 10.79
N ARG A 212 16.39 -14.48 11.55
CA ARG A 212 16.85 -15.77 11.00
C ARG A 212 15.97 -16.92 11.45
N VAL A 213 15.58 -17.77 10.50
CA VAL A 213 15.01 -19.08 10.78
C VAL A 213 15.90 -20.16 10.19
N LYS A 214 16.28 -21.14 11.02
CA LYS A 214 16.92 -22.37 10.58
C LYS A 214 15.99 -23.53 10.92
N ALA A 215 15.60 -24.28 9.90
CA ALA A 215 14.67 -25.39 10.03
C ALA A 215 15.29 -26.66 9.45
N VAL A 216 15.43 -27.69 10.28
CA VAL A 216 15.97 -29.01 9.94
C VAL A 216 14.88 -30.05 10.16
N GLU A 217 14.59 -30.89 9.16
CA GLU A 217 13.53 -31.91 9.26
C GLU A 217 12.14 -31.31 9.61
N LEU A 218 11.85 -30.11 9.08
CA LEU A 218 10.56 -29.45 9.27
C LEU A 218 9.53 -30.03 8.30
N ARG A 219 8.34 -30.39 8.82
CA ARG A 219 7.19 -30.82 8.00
C ARG A 219 6.03 -29.84 8.14
N MET A 220 5.54 -29.28 7.04
CA MET A 220 4.41 -28.33 7.07
C MET A 220 3.31 -28.73 6.10
N ARG A 221 2.06 -28.70 6.58
CA ARG A 221 0.85 -29.04 5.83
C ARG A 221 -0.38 -28.31 6.35
N ASN A 222 -1.39 -28.16 5.50
CA ASN A 222 -2.70 -27.58 5.83
C ASN A 222 -2.66 -26.12 6.33
N ASN A 223 -1.62 -25.36 5.98
CA ASN A 223 -1.52 -23.92 6.26
C ASN A 223 -2.00 -23.09 5.05
N ILE A 224 -2.36 -21.81 5.24
CA ILE A 224 -2.54 -20.91 4.08
C ILE A 224 -1.17 -20.67 3.44
N TYR A 225 -0.26 -20.06 4.18
CA TYR A 225 1.15 -20.03 3.84
C TYR A 225 1.90 -20.99 4.73
N ALA A 226 2.70 -21.90 4.19
CA ALA A 226 3.63 -22.65 5.01
C ALA A 226 4.73 -21.72 5.51
N LEU A 227 5.45 -21.07 4.58
CA LEU A 227 6.58 -20.21 4.91
C LEU A 227 6.49 -18.87 4.16
N ILE A 228 6.79 -17.78 4.85
CA ILE A 228 6.97 -16.45 4.27
C ILE A 228 8.30 -15.88 4.75
N ALA A 229 9.15 -15.44 3.82
CA ALA A 229 10.33 -14.65 4.12
C ALA A 229 10.23 -13.33 3.36
N SER A 230 10.21 -12.20 4.08
CA SER A 230 9.99 -10.88 3.48
C SER A 230 11.11 -9.92 3.86
N GLY A 231 11.66 -9.23 2.87
CA GLY A 231 12.69 -8.21 3.06
C GLY A 231 14.12 -8.76 3.13
N ASP A 232 15.08 -7.90 2.80
CA ASP A 232 16.52 -8.18 2.79
C ASP A 232 17.10 -8.58 4.17
N LYS A 233 16.39 -8.25 5.24
CA LYS A 233 16.74 -8.62 6.63
C LYS A 233 16.17 -9.98 7.06
N ALA A 234 15.37 -10.64 6.24
CA ALA A 234 14.88 -11.99 6.51
C ALA A 234 15.82 -13.05 5.91
N SER A 235 16.16 -14.05 6.72
CA SER A 235 16.99 -15.19 6.30
C SER A 235 16.32 -16.51 6.69
N LEU A 236 16.17 -17.41 5.72
CA LEU A 236 15.62 -18.75 5.89
C LEU A 236 16.63 -19.80 5.42
N GLU A 237 16.95 -20.76 6.29
CA GLU A 237 17.70 -21.96 5.95
C GLU A 237 16.81 -23.20 6.17
N LEU A 238 16.56 -23.96 5.10
CA LEU A 238 15.80 -25.22 5.13
C LEU A 238 16.70 -26.41 4.83
N ILE A 239 16.72 -27.40 5.72
CA ILE A 239 17.52 -28.62 5.56
C ILE A 239 16.59 -29.83 5.73
N ARG A 240 16.61 -30.76 4.77
CA ARG A 240 15.83 -32.01 4.81
C ARG A 240 14.35 -31.83 5.18
N SER A 241 13.74 -30.73 4.74
CA SER A 241 12.37 -30.37 5.13
C SER A 241 11.35 -30.75 4.05
N VAL A 242 10.08 -30.93 4.42
CA VAL A 242 8.99 -31.30 3.51
C VAL A 242 7.79 -30.36 3.68
N ILE A 243 7.49 -29.60 2.64
CA ILE A 243 6.42 -28.60 2.62
C ILE A 243 5.40 -28.98 1.54
N THR A 244 4.22 -29.44 1.96
CA THR A 244 3.21 -30.03 1.05
C THR A 244 1.80 -29.84 1.58
N ALA A 245 0.79 -29.86 0.70
CA ALA A 245 -0.62 -29.72 1.06
C ALA A 245 -0.96 -28.43 1.83
N ASN A 246 -0.25 -27.33 1.56
CA ASN A 246 -0.61 -25.98 2.00
C ASN A 246 -1.29 -25.24 0.83
N ASP A 247 -1.93 -24.10 1.07
CA ASP A 247 -2.43 -23.28 -0.06
C ASP A 247 -1.21 -22.75 -0.85
N TYR A 248 -0.23 -22.18 -0.14
CA TYR A 248 1.05 -21.70 -0.64
C TYR A 248 2.20 -22.35 0.14
N GLY A 249 3.20 -22.88 -0.55
CA GLY A 249 4.39 -23.48 0.05
C GLY A 249 5.32 -22.43 0.65
N LEU A 250 6.18 -21.82 -0.16
CA LEU A 250 7.12 -20.78 0.27
C LEU A 250 6.97 -19.49 -0.54
N ALA A 251 6.59 -18.42 0.15
CA ALA A 251 6.59 -17.06 -0.39
C ALA A 251 7.85 -16.29 0.01
N VAL A 252 8.54 -15.74 -0.98
CA VAL A 252 9.73 -14.89 -0.81
C VAL A 252 9.41 -13.52 -1.37
N PHE A 253 9.31 -12.55 -0.48
CA PHE A 253 9.02 -11.17 -0.80
C PHE A 253 10.25 -10.29 -0.60
N ASN A 254 10.41 -9.25 -1.43
CA ASN A 254 11.40 -8.19 -1.26
C ASN A 254 12.83 -8.68 -0.95
N LYS A 255 13.35 -9.60 -1.78
CA LYS A 255 14.75 -10.09 -1.78
C LYS A 255 15.23 -10.79 -0.48
N ALA A 256 14.34 -11.44 0.26
CA ALA A 256 14.75 -12.26 1.41
C ALA A 256 15.73 -13.38 1.04
N ARG A 257 16.70 -13.66 1.92
CA ARG A 257 17.73 -14.69 1.71
C ARG A 257 17.16 -16.06 2.04
N VAL A 258 17.20 -16.98 1.08
CA VAL A 258 16.70 -18.35 1.26
C VAL A 258 17.75 -19.35 0.80
N LYS A 259 18.20 -20.21 1.71
CA LYS A 259 19.07 -21.36 1.44
C LYS A 259 18.29 -22.65 1.68
N ARG A 260 18.45 -23.63 0.80
CA ARG A 260 17.79 -24.94 0.93
C ARG A 260 18.76 -26.07 0.60
N SER A 261 18.69 -27.14 1.38
CA SER A 261 19.43 -28.39 1.14
C SER A 261 18.49 -29.57 1.38
N GLN A 262 18.44 -30.52 0.43
CA GLN A 262 17.63 -31.75 0.51
C GLN A 262 16.15 -31.51 0.91
N THR A 263 15.57 -30.37 0.54
CA THR A 263 14.21 -29.96 0.95
C THR A 263 13.23 -30.09 -0.21
N LYS A 264 12.05 -30.68 0.04
CA LYS A 264 10.98 -30.86 -0.96
C LYS A 264 9.82 -29.90 -0.68
N ILE A 265 9.53 -29.01 -1.65
CA ILE A 265 8.36 -28.12 -1.63
C ILE A 265 7.49 -28.48 -2.85
N SER A 266 6.40 -29.19 -2.63
CA SER A 266 5.60 -29.74 -3.73
C SER A 266 4.16 -30.03 -3.31
N HIS A 267 3.25 -30.16 -4.29
CA HIS A 267 1.85 -30.52 -4.05
C HIS A 267 1.14 -29.56 -3.08
N ASN A 268 1.45 -28.26 -3.17
CA ASN A 268 0.67 -27.21 -2.52
C ASN A 268 -0.43 -26.75 -3.48
N LEU A 269 -1.61 -26.39 -2.95
CA LEU A 269 -2.84 -26.24 -3.73
C LEU A 269 -2.78 -25.12 -4.77
N ARG A 270 -2.12 -24.00 -4.46
CA ARG A 270 -2.04 -22.83 -5.35
C ARG A 270 -0.64 -22.66 -5.93
N ARG A 271 0.39 -22.54 -5.08
CA ARG A 271 1.79 -22.44 -5.53
C ARG A 271 2.73 -23.12 -4.56
N ASN A 272 3.72 -23.85 -5.11
CA ASN A 272 4.82 -24.39 -4.31
C ASN A 272 5.77 -23.27 -3.87
N GLU A 273 6.14 -22.41 -4.81
CA GLU A 273 7.03 -21.29 -4.55
C GLU A 273 6.53 -20.03 -5.21
N TRP A 274 6.77 -18.93 -4.52
CA TRP A 274 6.42 -17.60 -4.94
C TRP A 274 7.59 -16.68 -4.70
N ARG A 275 8.06 -15.99 -5.73
CA ARG A 275 9.03 -14.90 -5.59
C ARG A 275 8.46 -13.64 -6.21
N PHE A 276 8.36 -12.59 -5.42
CA PHE A 276 7.85 -11.31 -5.90
C PHE A 276 8.52 -10.18 -5.14
N ALA A 277 8.98 -9.18 -5.85
CA ALA A 277 9.66 -8.04 -5.28
C ALA A 277 9.17 -6.80 -6.00
N VAL A 278 9.03 -5.74 -5.22
CA VAL A 278 8.59 -4.45 -5.71
C VAL A 278 9.68 -3.45 -5.36
N PRO A 279 10.09 -2.56 -6.29
CA PRO A 279 10.96 -1.44 -5.94
C PRO A 279 10.31 -0.62 -4.82
N ALA A 280 11.11 -0.16 -3.85
CA ALA A 280 10.62 0.71 -2.81
C ALA A 280 10.05 2.00 -3.44
N ILE A 281 8.88 2.41 -2.96
CA ILE A 281 8.21 3.62 -3.40
C ILE A 281 8.91 4.80 -2.77
N ARG A 282 9.30 5.76 -3.62
CA ARG A 282 10.04 6.93 -3.17
C ARG A 282 9.09 7.92 -2.51
N ILE A 283 9.13 7.97 -1.18
CA ILE A 283 8.51 9.01 -0.37
C ILE A 283 9.61 9.67 0.44
N THR A 284 9.73 11.00 0.33
CA THR A 284 10.70 11.77 1.11
C THR A 284 10.20 11.91 2.55
N PRO A 285 10.88 11.32 3.55
CA PRO A 285 10.51 11.51 4.95
C PRO A 285 10.81 12.96 5.34
N ARG A 286 9.81 13.67 5.84
CA ARG A 286 10.01 14.96 6.53
C ARG A 286 10.61 14.66 7.89
N LEU A 287 11.46 15.57 8.34
CA LEU A 287 12.05 15.56 9.67
C LEU A 287 12.04 16.98 10.21
N TYR A 288 11.36 17.19 11.33
CA TYR A 288 11.43 18.44 12.07
C TYR A 288 12.62 18.39 13.02
N LYS A 289 13.40 19.47 13.01
CA LYS A 289 14.56 19.64 13.90
C LYS A 289 14.25 20.74 14.92
N PRO A 290 14.65 20.55 16.18
CA PRO A 290 14.49 21.59 17.17
C PRO A 290 15.51 22.71 16.92
N ALA A 291 15.27 23.89 17.49
CA ALA A 291 16.32 24.87 17.65
C ALA A 291 17.45 24.32 18.55
N ASN A 292 18.69 24.73 18.28
CA ASN A 292 19.84 24.35 19.09
C ASN A 292 19.79 25.05 20.46
N ASP A 293 20.37 24.41 21.48
CA ASP A 293 20.67 25.01 22.80
C ASP A 293 19.50 25.65 23.55
N LEU A 294 18.28 25.12 23.35
CA LEU A 294 17.11 25.58 24.12
C LEU A 294 17.32 25.40 25.64
N PRO A 295 17.07 26.43 26.46
CA PRO A 295 17.21 26.31 27.90
C PRO A 295 16.12 25.40 28.47
N LEU A 296 16.49 24.53 29.42
CA LEU A 296 15.52 23.75 30.18
C LEU A 296 14.72 24.70 31.09
N ARG A 297 13.43 24.87 30.79
CA ARG A 297 12.55 25.78 31.54
C ARG A 297 11.91 25.14 32.75
N ARG A 298 11.48 23.89 32.62
CA ARG A 298 10.77 23.21 33.70
C ARG A 298 10.89 21.70 33.61
N VAL A 299 10.95 21.08 34.78
CA VAL A 299 10.80 19.64 34.97
C VAL A 299 9.45 19.39 35.64
N TYR A 300 8.60 18.59 35.02
CA TYR A 300 7.35 18.12 35.59
C TYR A 300 7.48 16.69 36.08
N LYS A 301 7.01 16.43 37.30
CA LYS A 301 6.96 15.07 37.89
C LYS A 301 5.53 14.51 37.78
N ASN A 302 4.91 14.15 38.90
CA ASN A 302 3.50 13.77 38.99
C ASN A 302 2.67 15.00 39.40
N GLU A 303 2.34 15.85 38.44
CA GLU A 303 1.71 17.15 38.68
C GLU A 303 0.38 17.29 37.94
N THR A 304 -0.53 18.12 38.47
CA THR A 304 -1.81 18.44 37.82
C THR A 304 -1.88 19.93 37.49
N ILE A 305 -2.09 20.24 36.21
CA ILE A 305 -2.40 21.55 35.67
C ILE A 305 -3.89 21.84 35.87
N LYS A 306 -4.22 22.88 36.65
CA LYS A 306 -5.61 23.23 37.03
C LYS A 306 -6.20 24.43 36.28
N GLY A 307 -5.38 25.18 35.55
CA GLY A 307 -5.80 26.35 34.77
C GLY A 307 -5.03 26.44 33.45
N THR A 308 -5.04 27.60 32.81
CA THR A 308 -4.25 27.81 31.59
C THR A 308 -2.76 27.80 31.91
N THR A 309 -2.01 26.92 31.26
CA THR A 309 -0.55 26.81 31.37
C THR A 309 0.08 26.85 30.00
N ILE A 310 1.19 27.59 29.87
CA ILE A 310 1.93 27.76 28.62
C ILE A 310 3.30 27.11 28.76
N TRP A 311 3.65 26.24 27.81
CA TRP A 311 4.98 25.65 27.68
C TRP A 311 5.75 26.32 26.53
N ARG A 312 7.06 26.55 26.75
CA ARG A 312 8.02 27.10 25.80
C ARG A 312 9.42 26.55 26.05
N ASP A 313 10.31 26.66 25.07
CA ASP A 313 11.69 26.17 25.08
C ASP A 313 11.78 24.66 25.41
N ARG A 314 12.62 24.21 26.36
CA ARG A 314 12.68 22.81 26.78
C ARG A 314 11.87 22.52 28.04
N VAL A 315 11.00 21.52 27.96
CA VAL A 315 10.23 20.97 29.08
C VAL A 315 10.60 19.50 29.25
N ARG A 316 10.90 19.08 30.48
CA ARG A 316 11.17 17.67 30.80
C ARG A 316 10.05 17.07 31.64
N ILE A 317 9.64 15.86 31.33
CA ILE A 317 8.62 15.11 32.06
C ILE A 317 9.26 13.84 32.62
N THR A 318 9.19 13.68 33.95
CA THR A 318 9.72 12.51 34.69
C THR A 318 8.64 11.75 35.46
N GLY A 319 7.36 12.06 35.18
CA GLY A 319 6.18 11.42 35.77
C GLY A 319 4.96 11.56 34.85
N GLN A 320 3.77 11.50 35.44
CA GLN A 320 2.50 11.73 34.75
C GLN A 320 2.00 13.17 34.96
N VAL A 321 1.89 13.93 33.87
CA VAL A 321 1.36 15.30 33.89
C VAL A 321 -0.12 15.28 33.52
N ARG A 322 -0.98 15.69 34.44
CA ARG A 322 -2.43 15.71 34.25
C ARG A 322 -2.92 17.12 33.92
N ILE A 323 -3.77 17.27 32.91
CA ILE A 323 -4.48 18.52 32.65
C ILE A 323 -5.92 18.30 33.10
N ALA A 324 -6.30 18.96 34.19
CA ALA A 324 -7.61 18.79 34.80
C ALA A 324 -8.74 19.19 33.84
N PRO A 325 -9.97 18.70 34.04
CA PRO A 325 -11.13 19.18 33.30
C PRO A 325 -11.22 20.71 33.37
N LYS A 326 -11.57 21.36 32.24
CA LYS A 326 -11.61 22.83 32.05
C LYS A 326 -10.26 23.56 32.11
N ALA A 327 -9.15 22.89 32.45
CA ALA A 327 -7.82 23.47 32.32
C ALA A 327 -7.36 23.44 30.85
N ARG A 328 -6.32 24.21 30.53
CA ARG A 328 -5.78 24.31 29.17
C ARG A 328 -4.26 24.24 29.19
N LEU A 329 -3.69 23.36 28.39
CA LEU A 329 -2.26 23.35 28.11
C LEU A 329 -2.01 23.87 26.69
N ILE A 330 -1.22 24.94 26.59
CA ILE A 330 -0.77 25.52 25.33
C ILE A 330 0.73 25.30 25.20
N ILE A 331 1.17 24.68 24.13
CA ILE A 331 2.57 24.46 23.81
C ILE A 331 2.93 25.37 22.63
N MET A 332 3.86 26.29 22.87
CA MET A 332 4.26 27.32 21.90
C MET A 332 5.15 26.74 20.78
N PRO A 333 5.19 27.36 19.59
CA PRO A 333 6.13 27.00 18.54
C PRO A 333 7.59 26.91 19.02
N GLY A 334 8.34 25.94 18.50
CA GLY A 334 9.75 25.69 18.85
C GLY A 334 9.97 24.94 20.17
N THR A 335 8.91 24.58 20.90
CA THR A 335 9.04 23.85 22.18
C THR A 335 9.49 22.41 21.97
N VAL A 336 10.40 21.93 22.84
CA VAL A 336 10.81 20.54 22.91
C VAL A 336 10.38 19.95 24.25
N VAL A 337 9.53 18.92 24.20
CA VAL A 337 9.05 18.16 25.35
C VAL A 337 9.78 16.81 25.39
N GLU A 338 10.56 16.60 26.44
CA GLU A 338 11.39 15.40 26.62
C GLU A 338 10.85 14.52 27.77
N PHE A 339 10.62 13.25 27.51
CA PHE A 339 10.12 12.29 28.50
C PHE A 339 11.24 11.35 28.94
N THR A 340 11.53 11.26 30.24
CA THR A 340 12.48 10.25 30.74
C THR A 340 11.82 8.88 30.79
N LYS A 341 12.61 7.81 30.65
CA LYS A 341 12.09 6.45 30.80
C LYS A 341 11.91 6.08 32.27
N ARG A 342 10.72 5.59 32.60
CA ARG A 342 10.43 4.95 33.88
C ARG A 342 9.61 3.70 33.62
N ASP A 343 10.13 2.54 33.98
CA ASP A 343 9.54 1.23 33.70
C ASP A 343 9.61 0.42 35.00
N THR A 344 8.54 0.46 35.79
CA THR A 344 8.51 -0.16 37.13
C THR A 344 8.10 -1.63 37.09
N ASN A 345 7.46 -2.08 36.00
CA ASN A 345 7.00 -3.46 35.84
C ASN A 345 7.96 -4.31 34.99
N GLY A 346 9.01 -3.71 34.41
CA GLY A 346 10.07 -4.39 33.69
C GLY A 346 9.64 -4.94 32.32
N ASP A 347 8.55 -4.43 31.75
CA ASP A 347 8.03 -4.88 30.46
C ASP A 347 8.70 -4.18 29.25
N GLY A 348 9.61 -3.24 29.53
CA GLY A 348 10.37 -2.47 28.55
C GLY A 348 9.69 -1.17 28.11
N ILE A 349 8.50 -0.86 28.64
CA ILE A 349 7.66 0.28 28.27
C ILE A 349 7.74 1.38 29.34
N GLY A 350 7.92 2.62 28.90
CA GLY A 350 7.93 3.79 29.75
C GLY A 350 6.53 4.20 30.20
N GLU A 351 6.42 4.64 31.45
CA GLU A 351 5.16 5.01 32.12
C GLU A 351 4.91 6.53 32.17
N ASN A 352 5.93 7.33 31.84
CA ASN A 352 5.83 8.79 31.89
C ASN A 352 5.04 9.31 30.69
N GLY A 353 4.23 10.35 30.89
CA GLY A 353 3.30 10.80 29.85
C GLY A 353 2.46 12.00 30.25
N ILE A 354 1.55 12.37 29.34
CA ILE A 354 0.55 13.42 29.54
C ILE A 354 -0.82 12.77 29.59
N LEU A 355 -1.66 13.21 30.52
CA LEU A 355 -3.07 12.88 30.58
C LEU A 355 -3.91 14.16 30.56
N ALA A 356 -4.46 14.47 29.40
CA ALA A 356 -5.32 15.62 29.15
C ALA A 356 -6.79 15.26 29.31
N GLN A 357 -7.43 15.77 30.35
CA GLN A 357 -8.89 15.80 30.50
C GLN A 357 -9.47 17.20 30.21
N GLY A 358 -8.60 18.21 30.18
CA GLY A 358 -8.87 19.55 29.66
C GLY A 358 -8.44 19.71 28.20
N GLU A 359 -8.29 20.95 27.77
CA GLU A 359 -7.92 21.30 26.40
C GLU A 359 -6.39 21.18 26.20
N PHE A 360 -5.98 20.47 25.14
CA PHE A 360 -4.59 20.30 24.73
C PHE A 360 -4.34 20.96 23.37
N ILE A 361 -3.45 21.95 23.34
CA ILE A 361 -3.07 22.68 22.13
C ILE A 361 -1.55 22.67 21.98
N ALA A 362 -1.08 22.01 20.93
CA ALA A 362 0.30 22.08 20.46
C ALA A 362 0.30 22.60 19.03
N LYS A 363 0.61 23.88 18.86
CA LYS A 363 0.57 24.56 17.55
C LYS A 363 1.95 25.11 17.20
N GLY A 364 2.73 24.34 16.47
CA GLY A 364 4.01 24.76 15.91
C GLY A 364 3.85 25.54 14.60
N THR A 365 4.97 25.78 13.92
CA THR A 365 5.03 26.31 12.56
C THR A 365 6.06 25.52 11.73
N PRO A 366 6.09 25.64 10.38
CA PRO A 366 7.14 25.00 9.58
C PRO A 366 8.57 25.39 10.00
N GLN A 367 8.76 26.64 10.45
CA GLN A 367 10.05 27.17 10.89
C GLN A 367 10.36 26.83 12.35
N SER A 368 9.33 26.70 13.20
CA SER A 368 9.44 26.46 14.63
C SER A 368 8.52 25.30 15.06
N PRO A 369 8.84 24.05 14.66
CA PRO A 369 8.02 22.89 14.99
C PRO A 369 8.09 22.56 16.49
N ILE A 370 7.07 21.86 16.99
CA ILE A 370 7.07 21.32 18.37
C ILE A 370 7.53 19.87 18.34
N ILE A 371 8.40 19.46 19.26
CA ILE A 371 8.95 18.09 19.29
C ILE A 371 8.65 17.40 20.61
N PHE A 372 8.07 16.20 20.56
CA PHE A 372 7.85 15.29 21.68
C PHE A 372 8.73 14.05 21.48
N ARG A 373 9.65 13.79 22.41
CA ARG A 373 10.66 12.72 22.25
C ARG A 373 11.15 12.11 23.57
N SER A 374 11.84 10.98 23.48
CA SER A 374 12.57 10.40 24.62
C SER A 374 13.73 11.29 25.06
N ALA A 375 13.91 11.41 26.38
CA ALA A 375 15.04 12.08 27.03
C ALA A 375 16.27 11.16 27.17
N GLU A 376 16.13 9.86 26.86
CA GLU A 376 17.21 8.88 27.00
C GLU A 376 18.36 9.16 26.03
N LYS A 377 19.59 8.83 26.46
CA LYS A 377 20.78 8.93 25.59
C LYS A 377 20.66 7.99 24.39
N LYS A 378 20.18 6.78 24.63
CA LYS A 378 19.87 5.79 23.60
C LYS A 378 18.36 5.64 23.52
N ARG A 379 17.75 6.44 22.64
CA ARG A 379 16.30 6.46 22.46
C ARG A 379 15.81 5.14 21.87
N GLY A 380 14.77 4.60 22.51
CA GLY A 380 14.06 3.40 22.11
C GLY A 380 12.58 3.69 21.93
N ARG A 381 11.92 2.90 21.08
CA ARG A 381 10.45 2.97 20.97
C ARG A 381 9.84 2.52 22.28
N GLY A 382 8.84 3.24 22.77
CA GLY A 382 8.21 2.93 24.05
C GLY A 382 9.01 3.42 25.24
N ASP A 383 9.90 4.40 25.09
CA ASP A 383 10.59 5.00 26.24
C ASP A 383 9.67 5.84 27.13
N TRP A 384 8.50 6.23 26.61
CA TRP A 384 7.45 6.94 27.34
C TRP A 384 6.07 6.48 26.88
N ASP A 385 5.04 6.69 27.71
CA ASP A 385 3.70 6.11 27.50
C ASP A 385 3.00 6.77 26.32
N ALA A 386 2.39 7.94 26.55
CA ALA A 386 1.55 8.60 25.57
C ALA A 386 1.22 10.05 25.93
N ILE A 387 0.73 10.78 24.92
CA ILE A 387 -0.15 11.94 25.13
C ILE A 387 -1.57 11.40 25.11
N ASN A 388 -2.13 11.16 26.29
CA ASN A 388 -3.49 10.67 26.48
C ASN A 388 -4.48 11.86 26.49
N ILE A 389 -5.52 11.87 25.66
CA ILE A 389 -6.60 12.88 25.68
C ILE A 389 -7.94 12.17 25.93
N LEU A 390 -8.55 12.36 27.10
CA LEU A 390 -9.72 11.58 27.54
C LEU A 390 -10.90 12.50 27.93
N GLY A 391 -12.06 12.28 27.32
CA GLY A 391 -13.30 13.00 27.68
C GLY A 391 -13.24 14.50 27.39
N SER A 392 -12.54 14.88 26.31
CA SER A 392 -12.29 16.26 25.89
C SER A 392 -12.89 16.49 24.50
N ASP A 393 -14.21 16.30 24.39
CA ASP A 393 -15.01 16.44 23.16
C ASP A 393 -15.68 17.82 23.03
N ARG A 394 -15.79 18.57 24.12
CA ARG A 394 -16.40 19.92 24.16
C ARG A 394 -15.60 20.97 23.41
N SER A 395 -14.28 20.81 23.32
CA SER A 395 -13.39 21.70 22.57
C SER A 395 -12.46 20.88 21.69
N ARG A 396 -12.02 21.49 20.58
CA ARG A 396 -11.16 20.84 19.61
C ARG A 396 -9.70 20.88 20.09
N ASN A 397 -9.12 19.72 20.37
CA ASN A 397 -7.72 19.58 20.70
C ASN A 397 -6.89 19.67 19.40
N LEU A 398 -5.85 20.51 19.39
CA LEU A 398 -5.09 20.83 18.18
C LEU A 398 -3.64 20.37 18.30
N ILE A 399 -3.18 19.58 17.34
CA ILE A 399 -1.79 19.17 17.16
C ILE A 399 -1.38 19.54 15.74
N GLU A 400 -0.54 20.56 15.60
CA GLU A 400 -0.16 21.14 14.32
C GLU A 400 1.35 21.42 14.25
N PHE A 401 2.00 21.08 13.13
CA PHE A 401 3.46 21.21 12.95
C PHE A 401 4.27 20.60 14.11
N CYS A 402 3.89 19.38 14.50
CA CYS A 402 4.53 18.63 15.57
C CYS A 402 5.36 17.46 15.03
N GLN A 403 6.32 16.99 15.82
CA GLN A 403 6.98 15.69 15.67
C GLN A 403 6.83 14.88 16.96
N ILE A 404 6.32 13.65 16.85
CA ILE A 404 6.10 12.74 17.98
C ILE A 404 6.86 11.45 17.75
N GLU A 405 7.82 11.17 18.62
CA GLU A 405 8.73 10.03 18.50
C GLU A 405 9.01 9.29 19.82
N ASP A 406 9.42 8.04 19.69
CA ASP A 406 9.88 7.14 20.77
C ASP A 406 8.80 6.73 21.78
N ALA A 407 7.53 7.04 21.51
CA ALA A 407 6.42 6.70 22.40
C ALA A 407 6.00 5.24 22.29
N TYR A 408 5.33 4.77 23.34
CA TYR A 408 4.55 3.54 23.28
C TYR A 408 3.28 3.77 22.45
N ARG A 409 2.54 4.84 22.73
CA ARG A 409 1.44 5.37 21.90
C ARG A 409 1.62 6.87 21.73
N GLY A 410 2.02 7.35 20.55
CA GLY A 410 2.32 8.78 20.34
C GLY A 410 1.16 9.70 20.77
N LEU A 411 0.00 9.50 20.14
CA LEU A 411 -1.27 10.12 20.55
C LEU A 411 -2.28 9.02 20.88
N HIS A 412 -2.94 9.13 22.04
CA HIS A 412 -3.97 8.17 22.46
C HIS A 412 -5.20 8.90 22.99
N PHE A 413 -6.38 8.68 22.43
CA PHE A 413 -7.55 9.45 22.86
C PHE A 413 -8.89 8.73 22.80
N HIS A 414 -9.79 9.07 23.73
CA HIS A 414 -11.12 8.47 23.89
C HIS A 414 -12.13 9.57 24.18
N PHE A 415 -13.32 9.51 23.57
CA PHE A 415 -14.36 10.53 23.77
C PHE A 415 -13.82 11.94 23.58
N ALA A 416 -13.15 12.19 22.44
CA ALA A 416 -12.44 13.43 22.18
C ALA A 416 -12.70 13.98 20.77
N ASN A 417 -12.49 15.29 20.61
CA ASN A 417 -12.45 15.97 19.32
C ASN A 417 -11.01 16.41 19.05
N VAL A 418 -10.36 15.82 18.03
CA VAL A 418 -8.91 16.00 17.80
C VAL A 418 -8.62 16.33 16.33
N ALA A 419 -7.79 17.36 16.13
CA ALA A 419 -7.21 17.72 14.85
C ALA A 419 -5.70 17.48 14.86
N VAL A 420 -5.22 16.71 13.89
CA VAL A 420 -3.78 16.48 13.68
C VAL A 420 -3.41 16.93 12.27
N THR A 421 -2.62 17.99 12.16
CA THR A 421 -2.29 18.63 10.89
C THR A 421 -0.79 18.81 10.75
N ASN A 422 -0.24 18.62 9.54
CA ASN A 422 1.19 18.85 9.25
C ASN A 422 2.16 18.22 10.27
N THR A 423 1.83 17.03 10.77
CA THR A 423 2.55 16.42 11.90
C THR A 423 3.29 15.16 11.45
N ILE A 424 4.48 14.95 12.01
CA ILE A 424 5.33 13.77 11.78
C ILE A 424 5.19 12.85 12.99
N ILE A 425 4.79 11.61 12.74
CA ILE A 425 4.62 10.59 13.79
C ILE A 425 5.51 9.41 13.41
N GLN A 426 6.64 9.28 14.09
CA GLN A 426 7.67 8.31 13.71
C GLN A 426 8.24 7.53 14.88
N HIS A 427 8.78 6.35 14.60
CA HIS A 427 9.53 5.57 15.58
C HIS A 427 8.75 5.24 16.87
N ASN A 428 7.42 5.16 16.80
CA ASN A 428 6.58 4.77 17.93
C ASN A 428 6.22 3.27 17.87
N TYR A 429 5.81 2.69 19.00
CA TYR A 429 5.12 1.40 18.96
C TYR A 429 3.78 1.54 18.23
N ARG A 430 2.97 2.49 18.65
CA ARG A 430 1.80 2.95 17.90
C ARG A 430 1.88 4.46 17.70
N GLY A 431 1.73 4.90 16.46
CA GLY A 431 1.74 6.33 16.16
C GLY A 431 0.53 7.04 16.78
N LEU A 432 -0.66 6.58 16.42
CA LEU A 432 -1.93 7.19 16.86
C LEU A 432 -2.96 6.10 17.19
N GLN A 433 -3.63 6.26 18.32
CA GLN A 433 -4.72 5.39 18.75
C GLN A 433 -5.95 6.17 19.20
N PHE A 434 -7.15 5.76 18.78
CA PHE A 434 -8.36 6.43 19.23
C PHE A 434 -9.61 5.55 19.28
N GLN A 435 -10.58 6.00 20.08
CA GLN A 435 -11.89 5.38 20.22
C GLN A 435 -13.00 6.41 20.49
N GLU A 436 -14.21 6.20 19.96
CA GLU A 436 -15.41 6.99 20.31
C GLU A 436 -15.18 8.51 20.18
N SER A 437 -14.51 8.92 19.10
CA SER A 437 -13.98 10.27 18.91
C SER A 437 -14.29 10.84 17.52
N LEU A 438 -14.27 12.17 17.41
CA LEU A 438 -14.29 12.93 16.15
C LEU A 438 -12.85 13.29 15.78
N VAL A 439 -12.41 12.89 14.59
CA VAL A 439 -10.99 12.95 14.22
C VAL A 439 -10.77 13.55 12.84
N GLU A 440 -9.96 14.60 12.76
CA GLU A 440 -9.41 15.09 11.50
C GLU A 440 -7.90 14.86 11.49
N ILE A 441 -7.41 14.15 10.47
CA ILE A 441 -5.97 13.95 10.25
C ILE A 441 -5.67 14.38 8.81
N ARG A 442 -4.82 15.41 8.66
CA ARG A 442 -4.43 15.90 7.35
C ARG A 442 -2.97 16.30 7.22
N ASP A 443 -2.42 16.17 6.02
CA ASP A 443 -1.07 16.61 5.69
C ASP A 443 0.01 15.97 6.60
N CYS A 444 -0.25 14.79 7.16
CA CYS A 444 0.63 14.14 8.14
C CYS A 444 1.49 13.03 7.51
N GLN A 445 2.61 12.73 8.17
CA GLN A 445 3.48 11.60 7.81
C GLN A 445 3.60 10.60 8.97
N PHE A 446 3.34 9.33 8.70
CA PHE A 446 3.49 8.23 9.63
C PHE A 446 4.51 7.23 9.10
N TYR A 447 5.69 7.14 9.72
CA TYR A 447 6.72 6.22 9.24
C TYR A 447 7.58 5.59 10.34
N HIS A 448 8.09 4.39 10.07
CA HIS A 448 8.89 3.60 11.01
C HIS A 448 8.22 3.31 12.36
N ASN A 449 6.89 3.40 12.41
CA ASN A 449 6.11 2.92 13.55
C ASN A 449 5.90 1.40 13.42
N LYS A 450 5.68 0.72 14.54
CA LYS A 450 5.21 -0.67 14.48
C LYS A 450 3.75 -0.72 13.97
N SER A 451 2.90 0.18 14.45
CA SER A 451 1.56 0.42 13.89
C SER A 451 1.38 1.92 13.68
N ALA A 452 0.99 2.36 12.47
CA ALA A 452 0.80 3.78 12.22
C ALA A 452 -0.44 4.32 12.95
N VAL A 453 -1.63 3.79 12.62
CA VAL A 453 -2.90 4.30 13.15
C VAL A 453 -3.84 3.15 13.51
N GLN A 454 -4.46 3.23 14.69
CA GLN A 454 -5.55 2.35 15.10
C GLN A 454 -6.73 3.16 15.63
N GLY A 455 -7.89 2.99 15.00
CA GLY A 455 -9.11 3.74 15.33
C GLY A 455 -10.32 2.83 15.55
N ARG A 456 -11.20 3.21 16.47
CA ARG A 456 -12.38 2.43 16.84
C ARG A 456 -13.64 3.27 17.11
N ASP A 457 -14.81 2.80 16.68
CA ASP A 457 -16.12 3.41 17.00
C ASP A 457 -16.15 4.95 16.77
N SER A 458 -15.64 5.44 15.62
CA SER A 458 -15.28 6.86 15.43
C SER A 458 -15.70 7.43 14.07
N GLU A 459 -15.79 8.76 13.99
CA GLU A 459 -15.92 9.52 12.73
C GLU A 459 -14.56 10.12 12.35
N VAL A 460 -14.10 9.84 11.13
CA VAL A 460 -12.72 10.13 10.71
C VAL A 460 -12.68 10.78 9.34
N TYR A 461 -12.09 11.98 9.30
CA TYR A 461 -11.68 12.68 8.09
C TYR A 461 -10.17 12.51 7.92
N PHE A 462 -9.74 11.81 6.87
CA PHE A 462 -8.36 11.38 6.66
C PHE A 462 -7.88 11.81 5.28
N ASN A 463 -7.24 12.97 5.17
CA ASN A 463 -6.95 13.61 3.87
C ASN A 463 -5.48 13.95 3.67
N ASN A 464 -4.92 13.66 2.49
CA ASN A 464 -3.56 14.06 2.11
C ASN A 464 -2.45 13.60 3.10
N ASN A 465 -2.59 12.38 3.64
CA ASN A 465 -1.60 11.80 4.55
C ASN A 465 -0.70 10.80 3.84
N GLN A 466 0.50 10.60 4.37
CA GLN A 466 1.47 9.64 3.87
C GLN A 466 1.84 8.64 4.97
N ILE A 467 1.58 7.36 4.74
CA ILE A 467 1.73 6.27 5.70
C ILE A 467 2.65 5.23 5.08
N PHE A 468 3.90 5.21 5.52
CA PHE A 468 4.91 4.40 4.85
C PHE A 468 5.98 3.81 5.74
N ALA A 469 6.58 2.70 5.29
CA ALA A 469 7.66 2.00 6.00
C ALA A 469 7.34 1.66 7.47
N ASN A 470 6.05 1.39 7.76
CA ASN A 470 5.59 0.85 9.03
C ASN A 470 5.48 -0.68 8.93
N ILE A 471 5.40 -1.37 10.07
CA ILE A 471 5.04 -2.80 10.02
C ILE A 471 3.57 -2.94 9.64
N ASN A 472 2.68 -2.29 10.41
CA ASN A 472 1.27 -2.13 10.10
C ASN A 472 0.97 -0.68 9.70
N GLY A 473 0.24 -0.49 8.59
CA GLY A 473 -0.31 0.80 8.19
C GLY A 473 -1.48 1.21 9.09
N ILE A 474 -2.69 1.24 8.54
CA ILE A 474 -3.89 1.67 9.26
C ILE A 474 -4.84 0.49 9.54
N ASN A 475 -5.36 0.43 10.77
CA ASN A 475 -6.42 -0.50 11.15
C ASN A 475 -7.60 0.24 11.80
N PHE A 476 -8.73 0.22 11.10
CA PHE A 476 -9.96 0.90 11.48
C PHE A 476 -11.07 -0.10 11.74
N PHE A 477 -11.71 0.03 12.90
CA PHE A 477 -12.77 -0.84 13.36
C PHE A 477 -14.03 -0.04 13.69
N ARG A 478 -15.16 -0.31 13.04
CA ARG A 478 -16.40 0.46 13.23
C ARG A 478 -16.20 1.96 13.07
N GLN A 479 -15.73 2.35 11.88
CA GLN A 479 -15.54 3.75 11.55
C GLN A 479 -16.62 4.25 10.59
N ASN A 480 -16.95 5.53 10.69
CA ASN A 480 -17.45 6.31 9.57
C ASN A 480 -16.27 7.09 8.98
N LEU A 481 -15.71 6.59 7.88
CA LEU A 481 -14.44 7.05 7.33
C LEU A 481 -14.61 7.74 5.98
N THR A 482 -14.09 8.96 5.88
CA THR A 482 -13.78 9.61 4.61
C THR A 482 -12.27 9.70 4.44
N GLY A 483 -11.73 8.96 3.48
CA GLY A 483 -10.30 8.91 3.18
C GLY A 483 -9.98 9.40 1.78
N ARG A 484 -9.34 10.56 1.63
CA ARG A 484 -9.00 11.12 0.32
C ARG A 484 -7.54 11.50 0.12
N ASP A 485 -7.05 11.29 -1.09
CA ASP A 485 -5.75 11.81 -1.53
C ASP A 485 -4.56 11.33 -0.66
N ASN A 486 -4.68 10.18 0.01
CA ASN A 486 -3.63 9.63 0.87
C ASN A 486 -2.71 8.65 0.11
N ILE A 487 -1.50 8.48 0.63
CA ILE A 487 -0.52 7.50 0.16
C ILE A 487 -0.24 6.48 1.26
N PHE A 488 -0.43 5.21 0.96
CA PHE A 488 -0.09 4.06 1.80
C PHE A 488 0.97 3.24 1.08
N ALA A 489 2.22 3.32 1.52
CA ALA A 489 3.34 2.77 0.76
C ALA A 489 4.29 1.90 1.60
N ASP A 490 4.73 0.77 1.07
CA ASP A 490 5.79 -0.06 1.67
C ASP A 490 5.56 -0.41 3.16
N ASN A 491 4.29 -0.51 3.58
CA ASN A 491 3.97 -1.05 4.89
C ASN A 491 4.09 -2.58 4.81
N GLN A 492 4.75 -3.22 5.78
CA GLN A 492 5.05 -4.65 5.68
C GLN A 492 3.79 -5.53 5.64
N TRP A 493 2.66 -5.01 6.14
CA TRP A 493 1.36 -5.67 6.17
C TRP A 493 0.33 -4.89 5.33
N ASP A 494 -0.81 -4.48 5.89
CA ASP A 494 -1.83 -3.75 5.14
C ASP A 494 -1.45 -2.28 5.01
N GLY A 495 -1.77 -1.68 3.86
CA GLY A 495 -1.84 -0.23 3.72
C GLY A 495 -2.99 0.33 4.54
N LEU A 496 -4.23 -0.06 4.18
CA LEU A 496 -5.45 0.31 4.91
C LEU A 496 -6.33 -0.92 5.15
N ARG A 497 -6.68 -1.16 6.41
CA ARG A 497 -7.66 -2.16 6.84
C ARG A 497 -8.88 -1.49 7.46
N ILE A 498 -10.06 -1.86 6.97
CA ILE A 498 -11.37 -1.42 7.47
C ILE A 498 -12.17 -2.66 7.88
N ARG A 499 -12.76 -2.62 9.06
CA ARG A 499 -13.52 -3.73 9.65
C ARG A 499 -14.77 -3.19 10.31
N GLU A 500 -15.95 -3.55 9.83
CA GLU A 500 -17.22 -3.04 10.34
C GLU A 500 -17.32 -1.50 10.18
N GLY A 501 -18.43 -0.99 9.67
CA GLY A 501 -18.62 0.45 9.44
C GLY A 501 -18.69 0.83 7.96
N GLU A 502 -18.60 2.13 7.71
CA GLU A 502 -18.86 2.78 6.43
C GLU A 502 -17.62 3.54 5.97
N ALA A 503 -17.29 3.44 4.68
CA ALA A 503 -16.09 4.04 4.15
C ALA A 503 -16.26 4.62 2.74
N VAL A 504 -15.81 5.86 2.58
CA VAL A 504 -15.62 6.52 1.28
C VAL A 504 -14.12 6.74 1.08
N ILE A 505 -13.52 5.98 0.16
CA ILE A 505 -12.08 5.99 -0.12
C ILE A 505 -11.88 6.45 -1.57
N GLU A 506 -11.33 7.65 -1.74
CA GLU A 506 -11.22 8.30 -3.05
C GLU A 506 -9.83 8.86 -3.34
N ARG A 507 -9.30 8.62 -4.55
CA ARG A 507 -8.01 9.19 -5.01
C ARG A 507 -6.80 8.83 -4.14
N ASN A 508 -6.81 7.66 -3.51
CA ASN A 508 -5.69 7.20 -2.71
C ASN A 508 -4.72 6.33 -3.51
N VAL A 509 -3.45 6.36 -3.13
CA VAL A 509 -2.39 5.45 -3.63
C VAL A 509 -2.11 4.40 -2.56
N MET A 510 -2.22 3.13 -2.90
CA MET A 510 -1.92 2.00 -2.02
C MET A 510 -0.98 1.03 -2.74
N ALA A 511 0.30 1.13 -2.44
CA ALA A 511 1.31 0.42 -3.22
C ALA A 511 2.47 -0.13 -2.38
N GLY A 512 3.13 -1.20 -2.84
CA GLY A 512 4.28 -1.80 -2.14
C GLY A 512 3.95 -2.46 -0.80
N ASN A 513 2.68 -2.43 -0.35
CA ASN A 513 2.25 -3.07 0.89
C ASN A 513 2.10 -4.59 0.68
N ARG A 514 1.91 -5.37 1.74
CA ARG A 514 1.47 -6.76 1.56
C ARG A 514 0.08 -6.81 0.95
N PHE A 515 -0.87 -6.09 1.53
CA PHE A 515 -2.22 -5.88 0.98
C PHE A 515 -2.46 -4.38 0.81
N GLY A 516 -3.05 -3.95 -0.31
CA GLY A 516 -3.40 -2.55 -0.53
C GLY A 516 -4.54 -2.11 0.38
N LEU A 517 -5.78 -2.40 -0.02
CA LEU A 517 -7.00 -2.14 0.75
C LEU A 517 -7.66 -3.45 1.17
N ARG A 518 -7.94 -3.59 2.47
CA ARG A 518 -8.69 -4.72 3.01
C ARG A 518 -9.94 -4.26 3.75
N VAL A 519 -11.11 -4.69 3.29
CA VAL A 519 -12.40 -4.36 3.89
C VAL A 519 -13.09 -5.64 4.32
N ALA A 520 -13.56 -5.67 5.56
CA ALA A 520 -14.30 -6.80 6.11
C ALA A 520 -15.52 -6.38 6.91
N ASN A 521 -16.59 -7.19 6.86
CA ASN A 521 -17.80 -7.01 7.69
C ASN A 521 -18.45 -5.62 7.53
N ALA A 522 -18.35 -5.00 6.36
CA ALA A 522 -18.84 -3.64 6.08
C ALA A 522 -20.17 -3.70 5.32
N VAL A 523 -21.14 -2.86 5.71
CA VAL A 523 -22.50 -2.86 5.11
C VAL A 523 -22.61 -1.86 3.94
N PHE A 524 -21.79 -0.80 3.95
CA PHE A 524 -21.73 0.20 2.89
C PHE A 524 -20.27 0.59 2.63
N GLY A 525 -19.96 0.92 1.39
CA GLY A 525 -18.65 1.45 1.04
C GLY A 525 -18.53 1.86 -0.41
N ARG A 526 -17.81 2.96 -0.65
CA ARG A 526 -17.51 3.51 -1.96
C ARG A 526 -16.01 3.64 -2.12
N PHE A 527 -15.45 2.89 -3.06
CA PHE A 527 -14.03 2.87 -3.37
C PHE A 527 -13.87 3.35 -4.80
N SER A 528 -13.42 4.60 -4.99
CA SER A 528 -13.32 5.15 -6.33
C SER A 528 -12.05 5.92 -6.63
N HIS A 529 -11.60 5.89 -7.89
CA HIS A 529 -10.45 6.68 -8.35
C HIS A 529 -9.15 6.37 -7.59
N ASN A 530 -9.01 5.18 -6.98
CA ASN A 530 -7.80 4.81 -6.25
C ASN A 530 -6.81 4.08 -7.17
N LEU A 531 -5.53 4.18 -6.85
CA LEU A 531 -4.45 3.37 -7.42
C LEU A 531 -4.03 2.31 -6.39
N LEU A 532 -4.38 1.04 -6.64
CA LEU A 532 -3.98 -0.10 -5.82
C LEU A 532 -2.97 -0.94 -6.60
N ALA A 533 -1.68 -0.66 -6.42
CA ALA A 533 -0.67 -1.16 -7.34
C ALA A 533 0.56 -1.76 -6.69
N ALA A 534 1.14 -2.79 -7.31
CA ALA A 534 2.38 -3.40 -6.87
C ALA A 534 2.38 -3.77 -5.37
N ASN A 535 1.25 -4.24 -4.84
CA ASN A 535 1.21 -4.84 -3.51
C ASN A 535 1.69 -6.29 -3.62
N LEU A 536 2.36 -6.82 -2.59
CA LEU A 536 2.97 -8.16 -2.61
C LEU A 536 1.93 -9.27 -2.80
N GLU A 537 0.73 -9.04 -2.27
CA GLU A 537 -0.43 -9.91 -2.41
C GLU A 537 -1.54 -9.19 -3.19
N ASN A 538 -2.67 -8.88 -2.56
CA ASN A 538 -3.86 -8.40 -3.27
C ASN A 538 -3.92 -6.87 -3.28
N GLY A 539 -4.41 -6.30 -4.37
CA GLY A 539 -4.72 -4.87 -4.45
C GLY A 539 -5.90 -4.51 -3.54
N LEU A 540 -7.07 -5.06 -3.85
CA LEU A 540 -8.31 -4.91 -3.10
C LEU A 540 -8.82 -6.26 -2.58
N LEU A 541 -9.06 -6.36 -1.28
CA LEU A 541 -9.67 -7.54 -0.65
C LEU A 541 -10.98 -7.15 0.05
N LEU A 542 -12.07 -7.78 -0.36
CA LEU A 542 -13.41 -7.61 0.22
C LEU A 542 -13.88 -8.95 0.83
N ARG A 543 -14.31 -8.91 2.09
CA ARG A 543 -14.80 -10.09 2.82
C ARG A 543 -16.07 -9.79 3.63
N ASN A 544 -17.14 -10.54 3.43
CA ASN A 544 -18.38 -10.36 4.18
C ASN A 544 -18.85 -8.91 4.11
N THR A 545 -19.06 -8.41 2.90
CA THR A 545 -19.35 -7.00 2.66
C THR A 545 -20.60 -6.84 1.82
N ASP A 546 -21.32 -5.75 2.06
CA ASP A 546 -22.60 -5.49 1.43
C ASP A 546 -22.65 -4.08 0.85
N SER A 547 -23.59 -3.83 -0.08
CA SER A 547 -23.88 -2.54 -0.72
C SER A 547 -22.65 -1.73 -1.11
N LEU A 548 -21.64 -2.41 -1.67
CA LEU A 548 -20.37 -1.77 -2.07
C LEU A 548 -20.40 -1.27 -3.51
N THR A 549 -19.70 -0.18 -3.76
CA THR A 549 -19.37 0.30 -5.11
C THR A 549 -17.85 0.40 -5.27
N VAL A 550 -17.31 -0.29 -6.27
CA VAL A 550 -15.89 -0.23 -6.65
C VAL A 550 -15.82 0.32 -8.06
N THR A 551 -15.46 1.60 -8.20
CA THR A 551 -15.56 2.31 -9.49
C THR A 551 -14.32 3.11 -9.88
N ALA A 552 -13.97 3.12 -11.16
CA ALA A 552 -12.88 3.97 -11.67
C ALA A 552 -11.53 3.78 -10.96
N ASN A 553 -11.23 2.61 -10.41
CA ASN A 553 -9.94 2.32 -9.76
C ASN A 553 -8.93 1.74 -10.76
N ALA A 554 -7.66 2.09 -10.60
CA ALA A 554 -6.53 1.45 -11.26
C ALA A 554 -5.95 0.39 -10.32
N ILE A 555 -6.07 -0.89 -10.67
CA ILE A 555 -5.66 -2.03 -9.84
C ILE A 555 -4.61 -2.84 -10.61
N LEU A 556 -3.35 -2.48 -10.38
CA LEU A 556 -2.25 -2.76 -11.31
C LEU A 556 -1.12 -3.56 -10.68
N ASN A 557 -0.59 -4.56 -11.39
CA ASN A 557 0.70 -5.19 -11.05
C ASN A 557 0.80 -5.76 -9.63
N ASN A 558 -0.32 -6.14 -8.99
CA ASN A 558 -0.28 -6.76 -7.67
C ASN A 558 0.22 -8.21 -7.77
N GLY A 559 0.93 -8.69 -6.76
CA GLY A 559 1.52 -10.02 -6.78
C GLY A 559 0.48 -11.12 -6.92
N LEU A 560 -0.59 -11.06 -6.13
CA LEU A 560 -1.71 -12.00 -6.19
C LEU A 560 -2.81 -11.48 -7.12
N ASN A 561 -4.01 -11.29 -6.57
CA ASN A 561 -5.15 -10.86 -7.35
C ASN A 561 -5.23 -9.33 -7.35
N GLY A 562 -5.77 -8.77 -8.42
CA GLY A 562 -6.17 -7.36 -8.40
C GLY A 562 -7.26 -7.16 -7.34
N ILE A 563 -8.40 -7.84 -7.53
CA ILE A 563 -9.54 -7.83 -6.62
C ILE A 563 -9.79 -9.25 -6.08
N SER A 564 -10.01 -9.40 -4.78
CA SER A 564 -10.44 -10.65 -4.15
C SER A 564 -11.78 -10.45 -3.45
N LEU A 565 -12.77 -11.28 -3.81
CA LEU A 565 -14.15 -11.20 -3.32
C LEU A 565 -14.52 -12.47 -2.53
N ARG A 566 -15.11 -12.28 -1.35
CA ARG A 566 -15.62 -13.37 -0.52
C ARG A 566 -16.84 -12.89 0.25
N ASP A 567 -17.99 -13.50 -0.02
CA ASP A 567 -19.25 -13.16 0.64
C ASP A 567 -19.54 -11.67 0.48
N THR A 568 -19.36 -11.18 -0.75
CA THR A 568 -19.45 -9.76 -1.09
C THR A 568 -20.67 -9.50 -1.96
N ARG A 569 -21.42 -8.45 -1.67
CA ARG A 569 -22.49 -7.94 -2.53
C ARG A 569 -22.22 -6.50 -2.96
N GLY A 570 -22.42 -6.19 -4.25
CA GLY A 570 -22.23 -4.83 -4.76
C GLY A 570 -22.06 -4.71 -6.27
N GLU A 571 -21.55 -3.55 -6.70
CA GLU A 571 -21.21 -3.25 -8.08
C GLU A 571 -19.71 -2.99 -8.24
N ILE A 572 -19.12 -3.61 -9.27
CA ILE A 572 -17.73 -3.39 -9.69
C ILE A 572 -17.75 -2.92 -11.14
N SER A 573 -17.49 -1.64 -11.39
CA SER A 573 -17.62 -1.06 -12.74
C SER A 573 -16.61 0.03 -13.07
N GLY A 574 -16.25 0.16 -14.36
CA GLY A 574 -15.34 1.20 -14.84
C GLY A 574 -13.90 1.10 -14.32
N ASN A 575 -13.48 -0.04 -13.77
CA ASN A 575 -12.12 -0.21 -13.24
C ASN A 575 -11.15 -0.68 -14.33
N LEU A 576 -9.87 -0.34 -14.17
CA LEU A 576 -8.76 -0.94 -14.90
C LEU A 576 -8.07 -1.95 -13.98
N VAL A 577 -8.22 -3.24 -14.30
CA VAL A 577 -7.64 -4.36 -13.53
C VAL A 577 -6.64 -5.10 -14.40
N ALA A 578 -5.35 -4.78 -14.25
CA ALA A 578 -4.34 -5.25 -15.19
C ALA A 578 -2.99 -5.63 -14.58
N GLY A 579 -2.26 -6.53 -15.24
CA GLY A 579 -0.90 -6.90 -14.86
C GLY A 579 -0.76 -7.67 -13.54
N ASN A 580 -1.86 -8.08 -12.89
CA ASN A 580 -1.81 -8.77 -11.61
C ASN A 580 -1.30 -10.21 -11.81
N ALA A 581 -0.38 -10.67 -10.96
CA ALA A 581 0.40 -11.89 -11.21
C ALA A 581 -0.36 -13.21 -10.95
N GLU A 582 -1.51 -13.19 -10.29
CA GLU A 582 -2.48 -14.30 -10.30
C GLU A 582 -3.73 -13.97 -11.10
N ARG A 583 -4.77 -13.40 -10.47
CA ARG A 583 -6.05 -13.15 -11.13
C ARG A 583 -6.33 -11.67 -11.25
N GLY A 584 -7.05 -11.26 -12.29
CA GLY A 584 -7.65 -9.93 -12.29
C GLY A 584 -8.64 -9.82 -11.12
N ILE A 585 -9.66 -10.67 -11.15
CA ILE A 585 -10.67 -10.77 -10.09
C ILE A 585 -10.78 -12.24 -9.61
N GLY A 586 -10.41 -12.49 -8.36
CA GLY A 586 -10.60 -13.77 -7.69
C GLY A 586 -11.89 -13.78 -6.88
N ILE A 587 -12.77 -14.75 -7.10
CA ILE A 587 -14.10 -14.80 -6.51
C ILE A 587 -14.29 -16.12 -5.77
N ARG A 588 -14.61 -16.03 -4.48
CA ARG A 588 -15.13 -17.17 -3.71
C ARG A 588 -16.65 -17.13 -3.60
N SER A 589 -17.22 -15.96 -3.43
CA SER A 589 -18.67 -15.74 -3.34
C SER A 589 -18.92 -14.27 -3.60
N PHE A 590 -19.78 -13.98 -4.58
CA PHE A 590 -20.16 -12.63 -4.96
C PHE A 590 -21.59 -12.61 -5.47
N SER A 591 -22.36 -11.59 -5.08
CA SER A 591 -23.69 -11.31 -5.61
C SER A 591 -23.74 -9.86 -6.11
N GLY A 592 -24.21 -9.65 -7.33
CA GLY A 592 -24.28 -8.33 -7.93
C GLY A 592 -23.72 -8.32 -9.34
N MET A 593 -23.11 -7.20 -9.74
CA MET A 593 -22.68 -6.98 -11.12
C MET A 593 -21.19 -6.61 -11.22
N ILE A 594 -20.49 -7.31 -12.09
CA ILE A 594 -19.16 -6.91 -12.58
C ILE A 594 -19.37 -6.47 -14.04
N LYS A 595 -19.34 -5.17 -14.34
CA LYS A 595 -19.64 -4.66 -15.68
C LYS A 595 -18.78 -3.48 -16.10
N GLY A 596 -18.53 -3.32 -17.39
CA GLY A 596 -17.86 -2.13 -17.91
C GLY A 596 -16.43 -1.95 -17.40
N ASN A 597 -15.72 -3.04 -17.07
CA ASN A 597 -14.34 -2.99 -16.61
C ASN A 597 -13.37 -3.37 -17.74
N ASN A 598 -12.16 -2.83 -17.66
CA ASN A 598 -11.02 -3.27 -18.46
C ASN A 598 -10.22 -4.30 -17.66
N ILE A 599 -10.34 -5.59 -17.98
CA ILE A 599 -9.70 -6.70 -17.27
C ILE A 599 -8.71 -7.39 -18.21
N VAL A 600 -7.43 -7.00 -18.14
CA VAL A 600 -6.44 -7.33 -19.17
C VAL A 600 -5.07 -7.68 -18.63
N ALA A 601 -4.31 -8.52 -19.34
CA ALA A 601 -2.91 -8.83 -19.01
C ALA A 601 -2.67 -9.35 -17.57
N ASN A 602 -3.68 -9.99 -16.96
CA ASN A 602 -3.51 -10.67 -15.67
C ASN A 602 -2.93 -12.08 -15.89
N GLY A 603 -2.28 -12.64 -14.88
CA GLY A 603 -1.49 -13.86 -14.99
C GLY A 603 -2.28 -15.12 -15.35
N VAL A 604 -2.81 -15.79 -14.33
CA VAL A 604 -3.48 -17.10 -14.44
C VAL A 604 -4.86 -16.94 -15.08
N TYR A 605 -5.69 -16.04 -14.55
CA TYR A 605 -7.05 -15.82 -15.04
C TYR A 605 -7.38 -14.33 -15.04
N ALA A 606 -8.18 -13.86 -15.98
CA ALA A 606 -8.80 -12.56 -15.87
C ALA A 606 -9.84 -12.56 -14.73
N LEU A 607 -10.66 -13.61 -14.65
CA LEU A 607 -11.60 -13.84 -13.55
C LEU A 607 -11.57 -15.32 -13.15
N GLY A 608 -11.40 -15.60 -11.86
CA GLY A 608 -11.46 -16.98 -11.36
C GLY A 608 -12.49 -17.15 -10.25
N LEU A 609 -13.53 -17.94 -10.52
CA LEU A 609 -14.57 -18.32 -9.58
C LEU A 609 -14.20 -19.65 -8.92
N THR A 610 -14.25 -19.69 -7.60
CA THR A 610 -13.90 -20.87 -6.78
C THR A 610 -15.01 -21.27 -5.81
N GLY A 611 -16.17 -20.61 -5.91
CA GLY A 611 -17.39 -20.97 -5.19
C GLY A 611 -18.43 -21.57 -6.11
N SER A 612 -19.52 -22.07 -5.51
CA SER A 612 -20.61 -22.76 -6.20
C SER A 612 -21.68 -21.83 -6.78
N SER A 613 -21.75 -20.57 -6.34
CA SER A 613 -22.76 -19.61 -6.81
C SER A 613 -22.36 -18.99 -8.14
N ASN A 614 -23.33 -18.86 -9.05
CA ASN A 614 -23.13 -18.21 -10.35
C ASN A 614 -22.80 -16.71 -10.18
N VAL A 615 -22.01 -16.17 -11.11
CA VAL A 615 -21.57 -14.77 -11.11
C VAL A 615 -21.89 -14.11 -12.45
N ARG A 616 -22.34 -12.85 -12.42
CA ARG A 616 -22.59 -12.03 -13.61
C ARG A 616 -21.43 -11.08 -13.86
N ALA A 617 -20.77 -11.24 -14.99
CA ALA A 617 -19.60 -10.47 -15.44
C ALA A 617 -19.79 -9.93 -16.87
N LEU A 618 -20.94 -9.28 -17.11
CA LEU A 618 -21.39 -8.82 -18.43
C LEU A 618 -20.65 -7.55 -18.86
N ASP A 619 -20.52 -7.31 -20.16
CA ASP A 619 -20.02 -6.05 -20.73
C ASP A 619 -18.64 -5.64 -20.22
N ASN A 620 -17.76 -6.61 -19.93
CA ASN A 620 -16.36 -6.33 -19.62
C ASN A 620 -15.50 -6.47 -20.87
N TRP A 621 -14.43 -5.68 -20.95
CA TRP A 621 -13.40 -5.84 -21.96
C TRP A 621 -12.27 -6.70 -21.42
N TRP A 622 -11.99 -7.80 -22.13
CA TRP A 622 -11.03 -8.82 -21.72
C TRP A 622 -9.70 -8.78 -22.51
N GLY A 623 -9.45 -7.70 -23.25
CA GLY A 623 -8.21 -7.53 -24.00
C GLY A 623 -8.05 -8.48 -25.20
N GLY A 624 -9.16 -9.04 -25.70
CA GLY A 624 -9.16 -10.05 -26.77
C GLY A 624 -8.70 -11.44 -26.31
N ALA A 625 -8.75 -11.73 -25.00
CA ALA A 625 -8.42 -13.04 -24.47
C ALA A 625 -9.41 -14.12 -24.92
N ASP A 626 -8.94 -15.36 -25.01
CA ASP A 626 -9.79 -16.54 -25.15
C ASP A 626 -10.51 -16.81 -23.83
N MET A 627 -11.85 -16.75 -23.84
CA MET A 627 -12.68 -16.87 -22.63
C MET A 627 -12.58 -18.24 -21.98
N SER A 628 -12.32 -19.30 -22.75
CA SER A 628 -12.11 -20.66 -22.20
C SER A 628 -10.85 -20.79 -21.36
N ARG A 629 -9.94 -19.81 -21.46
CA ARG A 629 -8.69 -19.74 -20.70
C ARG A 629 -8.65 -18.57 -19.72
N ALA A 630 -9.36 -17.48 -20.03
CA ALA A 630 -9.37 -16.27 -19.23
C ALA A 630 -10.30 -16.37 -18.00
N ILE A 631 -11.31 -17.24 -18.06
CA ILE A 631 -12.27 -17.46 -16.99
C ILE A 631 -12.08 -18.87 -16.45
N PHE A 632 -12.01 -18.99 -15.12
CA PHE A 632 -12.05 -20.28 -14.44
C PHE A 632 -13.37 -20.42 -13.68
N ASP A 633 -14.20 -21.39 -14.04
CA ASP A 633 -15.54 -21.56 -13.48
C ASP A 633 -16.07 -23.01 -13.58
N LYS A 634 -17.40 -23.18 -13.61
CA LYS A 634 -18.07 -24.48 -13.78
C LYS A 634 -17.60 -25.28 -14.99
N HIS A 635 -17.19 -24.62 -16.07
CA HIS A 635 -16.69 -25.31 -17.26
C HIS A 635 -15.37 -26.05 -16.99
N ASP A 636 -14.54 -25.53 -16.10
CA ASP A 636 -13.29 -26.16 -15.68
C ASP A 636 -13.51 -27.18 -14.55
N ASN A 637 -14.46 -26.92 -13.66
CA ASN A 637 -14.80 -27.80 -12.55
C ASN A 637 -16.31 -27.80 -12.27
N PRO A 638 -17.02 -28.93 -12.50
CA PRO A 638 -18.47 -29.02 -12.34
C PRO A 638 -19.04 -28.66 -10.96
N ALA A 639 -18.22 -28.68 -9.90
CA ALA A 639 -18.63 -28.31 -8.55
C ALA A 639 -18.72 -26.77 -8.32
N LEU A 640 -18.25 -25.97 -9.28
CA LEU A 640 -18.22 -24.52 -9.20
C LEU A 640 -19.46 -23.88 -9.85
N GLY A 641 -19.69 -22.61 -9.54
CA GLY A 641 -20.69 -21.78 -10.20
C GLY A 641 -20.25 -21.37 -11.60
N LEU A 642 -21.20 -20.97 -12.42
CA LEU A 642 -20.97 -20.47 -13.78
C LEU A 642 -20.75 -18.95 -13.78
N VAL A 643 -19.79 -18.48 -14.57
CA VAL A 643 -19.59 -17.06 -14.85
C VAL A 643 -20.31 -16.70 -16.13
N SER A 644 -21.37 -15.91 -16.03
CA SER A 644 -22.06 -15.34 -17.19
C SER A 644 -21.35 -14.06 -17.64
N TYR A 645 -20.57 -14.15 -18.72
CA TYR A 645 -19.72 -13.06 -19.23
C TYR A 645 -20.21 -12.40 -20.52
N LYS A 646 -21.29 -12.90 -21.13
CA LYS A 646 -21.87 -12.36 -22.38
C LYS A 646 -22.98 -11.35 -22.08
N PRO A 647 -23.09 -10.23 -22.84
CA PRO A 647 -22.21 -9.85 -23.96
C PRO A 647 -20.80 -9.43 -23.52
N VAL A 648 -19.82 -9.60 -24.41
CA VAL A 648 -18.43 -9.14 -24.22
C VAL A 648 -18.28 -7.78 -24.88
N ALA A 649 -17.59 -6.84 -24.22
CA ALA A 649 -17.33 -5.54 -24.81
C ALA A 649 -16.37 -5.66 -26.02
N PRO A 650 -16.69 -5.03 -27.17
CA PRO A 650 -15.91 -5.17 -28.40
C PRO A 650 -14.54 -4.47 -28.34
N GLY A 651 -14.37 -3.53 -27.41
CA GLY A 651 -13.15 -2.74 -27.24
C GLY A 651 -13.01 -2.21 -25.81
N PRO A 652 -11.87 -1.57 -25.50
CA PRO A 652 -11.62 -1.00 -24.18
C PRO A 652 -12.61 0.10 -23.82
N PHE A 653 -13.03 0.14 -22.57
CA PHE A 653 -13.69 1.30 -21.98
C PHE A 653 -12.68 2.41 -21.74
N VAL A 654 -13.13 3.66 -21.88
CA VAL A 654 -12.32 4.83 -21.51
C VAL A 654 -12.04 4.79 -20.01
N PHE A 655 -10.77 4.68 -19.63
CA PHE A 655 -10.32 4.81 -18.25
C PHE A 655 -9.63 6.16 -18.05
N THR A 656 -10.28 7.06 -17.32
CA THR A 656 -9.69 8.35 -16.94
C THR A 656 -8.66 8.13 -15.84
N TRP A 657 -7.39 8.49 -16.10
CA TRP A 657 -6.33 8.36 -15.11
C TRP A 657 -6.65 9.23 -13.87
N PRO A 658 -6.69 8.64 -12.65
CA PRO A 658 -7.28 9.34 -11.51
C PRO A 658 -6.32 10.26 -10.74
N LEU A 659 -5.02 10.25 -11.06
CA LEU A 659 -3.97 10.93 -10.29
C LEU A 659 -3.23 11.96 -11.15
N SER A 660 -2.55 12.92 -10.52
CA SER A 660 -1.66 13.87 -11.22
C SER A 660 -0.29 13.27 -11.59
N GLY A 661 -0.02 12.02 -11.23
CA GLY A 661 1.26 11.40 -11.54
C GLY A 661 1.22 9.87 -11.53
N VAL A 662 2.34 9.28 -11.94
CA VAL A 662 2.63 7.83 -11.97
C VAL A 662 3.73 7.57 -10.94
N PRO A 663 3.40 7.33 -9.66
CA PRO A 663 4.38 7.45 -8.56
C PRO A 663 5.35 6.27 -8.42
N LEU A 664 5.19 5.22 -9.23
CA LEU A 664 6.00 4.02 -9.24
C LEU A 664 5.97 3.37 -10.63
N ASP A 665 6.76 2.32 -10.81
CA ASP A 665 6.79 1.54 -12.05
C ASP A 665 5.42 0.91 -12.34
N LEU A 666 4.78 1.34 -13.42
CA LEU A 666 3.43 0.90 -13.80
C LEU A 666 3.31 0.68 -15.31
N SER A 667 2.21 0.05 -15.68
CA SER A 667 1.85 -0.17 -17.08
C SER A 667 0.44 0.32 -17.37
N TRP A 668 0.27 1.03 -18.47
CA TRP A 668 -1.03 1.45 -19.00
C TRP A 668 -1.49 0.53 -20.11
N TYR A 669 -2.81 0.33 -20.19
CA TYR A 669 -3.46 -0.61 -21.09
C TYR A 669 -4.78 -0.03 -21.60
N GLY A 670 -5.20 -0.43 -22.80
CA GLY A 670 -6.52 -0.10 -23.32
C GLY A 670 -6.64 1.37 -23.71
N LEU A 671 -7.75 2.02 -23.34
CA LEU A 671 -8.00 3.42 -23.68
C LEU A 671 -7.86 4.27 -22.42
N MET A 672 -6.74 4.98 -22.30
CA MET A 672 -6.43 5.90 -21.22
C MET A 672 -6.87 7.31 -21.57
N ARG A 673 -7.52 8.02 -20.66
CA ARG A 673 -7.86 9.44 -20.82
C ARG A 673 -7.17 10.29 -19.75
N LEU A 674 -6.49 11.34 -20.20
CA LEU A 674 -5.85 12.33 -19.35
C LEU A 674 -6.67 13.63 -19.40
N THR A 675 -7.20 14.02 -18.25
CA THR A 675 -7.96 15.28 -18.08
C THR A 675 -7.16 16.37 -17.38
N LYS A 676 -5.97 16.03 -16.88
CA LYS A 676 -4.99 16.90 -16.23
C LYS A 676 -3.60 16.39 -16.60
N ASP A 677 -2.61 17.25 -16.45
CA ASP A 677 -1.21 16.87 -16.66
C ASP A 677 -0.82 15.70 -15.77
N VAL A 678 -0.01 14.80 -16.33
CA VAL A 678 0.49 13.62 -15.63
C VAL A 678 2.00 13.64 -15.58
N THR A 679 2.55 13.62 -14.37
CA THR A 679 3.99 13.54 -14.15
C THR A 679 4.44 12.09 -13.91
N VAL A 680 5.49 11.66 -14.61
CA VAL A 680 6.30 10.48 -14.26
C VAL A 680 7.56 10.97 -13.55
N PRO A 681 7.62 10.94 -12.22
CA PRO A 681 8.73 11.49 -11.46
C PRO A 681 10.01 10.67 -11.61
N GLN A 682 11.15 11.26 -11.23
CA GLN A 682 12.44 10.59 -11.28
C GLN A 682 12.46 9.28 -10.48
N GLY A 683 12.84 8.19 -11.15
CA GLY A 683 12.92 6.85 -10.57
C GLY A 683 11.64 6.02 -10.67
N ALA A 684 10.58 6.55 -11.30
CA ALA A 684 9.44 5.77 -11.77
C ALA A 684 9.53 5.54 -13.28
N ALA A 685 9.01 4.41 -13.76
CA ALA A 685 8.89 4.08 -15.17
C ALA A 685 7.43 3.84 -15.58
N LEU A 686 6.99 4.52 -16.63
CA LEU A 686 5.70 4.28 -17.26
C LEU A 686 5.89 3.43 -18.53
N SER A 687 5.36 2.21 -18.52
CA SER A 687 5.29 1.37 -19.72
C SER A 687 3.91 1.48 -20.37
N ILE A 688 3.86 1.70 -21.68
CA ILE A 688 2.61 1.74 -22.44
C ILE A 688 2.50 0.46 -23.25
N ALA A 689 1.47 -0.34 -22.98
CA ALA A 689 1.30 -1.64 -23.62
C ALA A 689 0.89 -1.51 -25.10
N PRO A 690 1.23 -2.49 -25.98
CA PRO A 690 0.80 -2.48 -27.38
C PRO A 690 -0.72 -2.32 -27.54
N GLY A 691 -1.14 -1.52 -28.52
CA GLY A 691 -2.56 -1.24 -28.79
C GLY A 691 -3.23 -0.27 -27.81
N THR A 692 -2.47 0.34 -26.89
CA THR A 692 -3.00 1.34 -25.97
C THR A 692 -3.26 2.65 -26.71
N ILE A 693 -4.40 3.28 -26.41
CA ILE A 693 -4.77 4.61 -26.88
C ILE A 693 -4.70 5.56 -25.69
N VAL A 694 -3.94 6.63 -25.79
CA VAL A 694 -3.83 7.70 -24.80
C VAL A 694 -4.49 8.95 -25.37
N GLN A 695 -5.64 9.32 -24.80
CA GLN A 695 -6.40 10.51 -25.17
C GLN A 695 -6.08 11.66 -24.20
N LEU A 696 -5.55 12.76 -24.72
CA LEU A 696 -5.23 13.95 -23.93
C LEU A 696 -6.28 15.05 -24.18
N ALA A 697 -6.76 15.68 -23.11
CA ALA A 697 -7.65 16.83 -23.22
C ALA A 697 -6.90 18.08 -23.74
N LYS A 698 -7.66 19.11 -24.16
CA LYS A 698 -7.09 20.37 -24.62
C LYS A 698 -6.20 21.00 -23.54
N GLY A 699 -4.95 21.32 -23.91
CA GLY A 699 -3.97 21.92 -23.00
C GLY A 699 -3.42 20.97 -21.94
N VAL A 700 -3.65 19.66 -22.07
CA VAL A 700 -3.08 18.63 -21.19
C VAL A 700 -1.87 17.98 -21.85
N GLY A 701 -0.82 17.78 -21.07
CA GLY A 701 0.42 17.11 -21.47
C GLY A 701 0.88 16.03 -20.49
N MET A 702 2.08 15.54 -20.73
CA MET A 702 2.78 14.60 -19.84
C MET A 702 4.18 15.12 -19.56
N GLU A 703 4.59 15.11 -18.29
CA GLU A 703 5.95 15.47 -17.86
C GLU A 703 6.70 14.22 -17.40
N ILE A 704 7.77 13.86 -18.11
CA ILE A 704 8.55 12.66 -17.84
C ILE A 704 9.92 13.09 -17.31
N TYR A 705 10.11 12.93 -16.00
CA TYR A 705 11.41 13.04 -15.32
C TYR A 705 12.01 11.66 -15.00
N GLY A 706 11.17 10.62 -15.01
CA GLY A 706 11.55 9.22 -14.86
C GLY A 706 11.85 8.56 -16.20
N GLN A 707 11.13 7.50 -16.53
CA GLN A 707 11.27 6.81 -17.82
C GLN A 707 9.91 6.57 -18.45
N ILE A 708 9.80 6.71 -19.78
CA ILE A 708 8.64 6.27 -20.54
C ILE A 708 9.05 5.22 -21.59
N LYS A 709 8.30 4.13 -21.67
CA LYS A 709 8.55 3.00 -22.58
C LYS A 709 7.31 2.73 -23.43
N GLY A 710 7.30 3.22 -24.66
CA GLY A 710 6.29 2.86 -25.65
C GLY A 710 6.77 1.68 -26.48
N GLN A 711 6.23 0.47 -26.23
CA GLN A 711 6.59 -0.73 -27.01
C GLN A 711 5.34 -1.24 -27.75
N GLY A 712 4.97 -0.58 -28.83
CA GLY A 712 3.96 -1.05 -29.76
C GLY A 712 4.46 -2.21 -30.62
N ARG A 713 3.58 -2.66 -31.53
CA ARG A 713 3.87 -3.64 -32.60
C ARG A 713 3.16 -3.19 -33.88
N SER A 714 3.61 -3.60 -35.06
CA SER A 714 2.99 -3.22 -36.35
C SER A 714 1.47 -3.43 -36.38
N GLY A 715 0.97 -4.56 -35.88
CA GLY A 715 -0.47 -4.84 -35.79
C GLY A 715 -1.19 -4.28 -34.55
N LYS A 716 -0.47 -3.68 -33.60
CA LYS A 716 -0.99 -3.13 -32.33
C LYS A 716 -0.17 -1.91 -31.91
N ARG A 717 -0.25 -0.87 -32.74
CA ARG A 717 0.44 0.41 -32.51
C ARG A 717 -0.13 1.11 -31.28
N ILE A 718 0.70 1.90 -30.60
CA ILE A 718 0.27 2.76 -29.49
C ILE A 718 -0.14 4.10 -30.09
N LEU A 719 -1.29 4.66 -29.70
CA LEU A 719 -1.78 5.92 -30.23
C LEU A 719 -1.87 6.98 -29.13
N PHE A 720 -1.19 8.12 -29.31
CA PHE A 720 -1.37 9.34 -28.52
C PHE A 720 -2.13 10.36 -29.37
N THR A 721 -3.29 10.81 -28.90
CA THR A 721 -4.21 11.63 -29.71
C THR A 721 -5.07 12.54 -28.83
N SER A 722 -5.79 13.48 -29.45
CA SER A 722 -6.72 14.35 -28.72
C SER A 722 -7.97 13.60 -28.26
N ALA A 723 -8.45 13.93 -27.07
CA ALA A 723 -9.73 13.45 -26.54
C ALA A 723 -10.96 14.08 -27.24
N THR A 724 -10.78 15.19 -27.98
CA THR A 724 -11.90 15.96 -28.55
C THR A 724 -11.67 16.37 -29.99
N ARG A 725 -10.73 17.30 -30.25
CA ARG A 725 -10.53 17.94 -31.56
C ARG A 725 -9.39 17.26 -32.33
N LYS A 726 -9.65 16.92 -33.59
CA LYS A 726 -8.66 16.33 -34.51
C LYS A 726 -7.99 17.41 -35.37
N ALA A 727 -7.19 18.26 -34.75
CA ALA A 727 -6.43 19.32 -35.42
C ALA A 727 -5.17 19.69 -34.62
N PRO A 728 -4.13 20.29 -35.22
CA PRO A 728 -2.96 20.78 -34.49
C PRO A 728 -3.31 21.59 -33.23
N ASN A 729 -2.48 21.51 -32.18
CA ASN A 729 -2.65 22.17 -30.88
C ASN A 729 -3.89 21.72 -30.06
N SER A 730 -4.37 20.49 -30.26
CA SER A 730 -5.55 19.96 -29.55
C SER A 730 -5.21 19.27 -28.23
N TRP A 731 -3.93 19.10 -27.92
CA TRP A 731 -3.34 18.79 -26.61
C TRP A 731 -1.93 19.38 -26.58
N ASP A 732 -1.28 19.40 -25.41
CA ASP A 732 0.00 20.11 -25.26
C ASP A 732 1.17 19.30 -25.82
N GLU A 733 1.90 18.57 -24.97
CA GLU A 733 3.05 17.77 -25.38
C GLU A 733 3.38 16.63 -24.41
N ILE A 734 4.19 15.68 -24.87
CA ILE A 734 4.93 14.76 -24.00
C ILE A 734 6.33 15.34 -23.82
N MET A 735 6.57 15.98 -22.68
CA MET A 735 7.84 16.58 -22.31
C MET A 735 8.70 15.57 -21.54
N LEU A 736 9.92 15.31 -22.01
CA LEU A 736 10.93 14.48 -21.38
C LEU A 736 12.07 15.38 -20.91
N ASP A 737 12.42 15.36 -19.63
CA ASP A 737 13.56 16.11 -19.08
C ASP A 737 14.41 15.20 -18.17
N ARG A 738 15.65 14.92 -18.60
CA ARG A 738 16.57 13.97 -17.96
C ARG A 738 15.97 12.56 -17.80
N ALA A 739 15.10 12.15 -18.72
CA ALA A 739 14.31 10.93 -18.69
C ALA A 739 15.05 9.72 -19.30
N MET A 740 16.23 9.43 -18.77
CA MET A 740 17.18 8.51 -19.40
C MET A 740 16.62 7.09 -19.64
N GLY A 741 16.95 6.54 -20.80
CA GLY A 741 16.52 5.21 -21.24
C GLY A 741 15.09 5.16 -21.79
N SER A 742 14.43 6.30 -21.98
CA SER A 742 13.11 6.35 -22.62
C SER A 742 13.18 5.95 -24.10
N TYR A 743 12.13 5.34 -24.61
CA TYR A 743 12.04 4.96 -26.03
C TYR A 743 10.59 4.82 -26.49
N PHE A 744 10.40 4.97 -27.80
CA PHE A 744 9.14 4.74 -28.48
C PHE A 744 9.34 3.84 -29.69
N ASN A 745 8.54 2.78 -29.79
CA ASN A 745 8.55 1.84 -30.89
C ASN A 745 7.11 1.55 -31.35
N PHE A 746 6.81 1.65 -32.65
CA PHE A 746 5.45 1.50 -33.18
C PHE A 746 4.41 2.37 -32.44
N CYS A 747 4.74 3.65 -32.27
CA CYS A 747 3.87 4.65 -31.66
C CYS A 747 3.40 5.68 -32.69
N ASP A 748 2.17 6.13 -32.55
CA ASP A 748 1.53 7.16 -33.35
C ASP A 748 1.21 8.34 -32.46
N PHE A 749 1.51 9.53 -32.94
CA PHE A 749 1.24 10.78 -32.27
C PHE A 749 0.47 11.69 -33.22
N GLU A 750 -0.64 12.25 -32.75
CA GLU A 750 -1.54 13.05 -33.57
C GLU A 750 -2.05 14.28 -32.84
N TYR A 751 -2.11 15.42 -33.55
CA TYR A 751 -2.85 16.63 -33.17
C TYR A 751 -2.30 17.43 -31.98
N ALA A 752 -1.03 17.24 -31.61
CA ALA A 752 -0.39 17.97 -30.50
C ALA A 752 0.01 19.40 -30.87
N ALA A 753 0.36 20.21 -29.86
CA ALA A 753 1.19 21.38 -30.07
C ALA A 753 2.63 20.95 -30.40
N TRP A 754 3.17 20.01 -29.61
CA TRP A 754 4.36 19.24 -29.94
C TRP A 754 4.13 17.80 -29.54
N ASP A 755 4.26 16.82 -30.45
CA ASP A 755 3.98 15.44 -30.04
C ASP A 755 4.98 15.01 -28.94
N ILE A 756 6.27 15.27 -29.18
CA ILE A 756 7.34 15.01 -28.23
C ILE A 756 8.24 16.23 -28.06
N HIS A 757 8.59 16.52 -26.81
CA HIS A 757 9.56 17.55 -26.43
C HIS A 757 10.63 16.98 -25.52
N CYS A 758 11.90 17.05 -25.93
CA CYS A 758 12.97 16.32 -25.26
C CYS A 758 14.14 17.20 -24.82
N HIS A 759 14.43 17.21 -23.52
CA HIS A 759 15.54 17.90 -22.84
C HIS A 759 16.48 16.92 -22.13
N PHE A 760 17.79 17.06 -22.38
CA PHE A 760 18.87 16.32 -21.69
C PHE A 760 18.61 14.80 -21.56
N THR A 761 18.01 14.18 -22.58
CA THR A 761 17.56 12.79 -22.53
C THR A 761 18.10 12.01 -23.74
N ASN A 762 18.61 10.79 -23.52
CA ASN A 762 18.86 9.87 -24.62
C ASN A 762 17.55 9.21 -25.06
N LEU A 763 17.22 9.32 -26.35
CA LEU A 763 15.91 8.88 -26.85
C LEU A 763 16.07 8.12 -28.16
N ILE A 764 15.44 6.95 -28.22
CA ILE A 764 15.33 6.12 -29.42
C ILE A 764 13.88 6.12 -29.87
N MET A 765 13.67 6.47 -31.14
CA MET A 765 12.38 6.43 -31.83
C MET A 765 12.48 5.53 -33.06
N ASN A 766 11.62 4.52 -33.12
CA ASN A 766 11.68 3.51 -34.16
C ASN A 766 10.27 3.13 -34.64
N HIS A 767 10.04 3.08 -35.95
CA HIS A 767 8.71 2.77 -36.51
C HIS A 767 7.60 3.69 -35.98
N CYS A 768 7.88 4.96 -35.70
CA CYS A 768 6.90 5.92 -35.17
C CYS A 768 6.23 6.74 -36.28
N ARG A 769 5.04 7.29 -36.00
CA ARG A 769 4.32 8.21 -36.90
C ARG A 769 3.94 9.49 -36.15
N PHE A 770 4.27 10.64 -36.74
CA PHE A 770 3.96 11.98 -36.22
C PHE A 770 3.09 12.69 -37.25
N LEU A 771 1.81 12.87 -36.94
CA LEU A 771 0.79 13.17 -37.93
C LEU A 771 -0.05 14.39 -37.51
N ASN A 772 -0.27 15.34 -38.42
CA ASN A 772 -1.24 16.43 -38.23
C ASN A 772 -1.04 17.26 -36.96
N SER A 773 0.22 17.43 -36.52
CA SER A 773 0.59 18.20 -35.34
C SER A 773 1.21 19.54 -35.72
N TYR A 774 1.23 20.51 -34.80
CA TYR A 774 1.97 21.75 -35.05
C TYR A 774 3.48 21.43 -35.14
N GLY A 775 4.00 20.62 -34.21
CA GLY A 775 5.33 20.06 -34.29
C GLY A 775 5.35 18.56 -34.00
N GLY A 776 6.07 17.78 -34.82
CA GLY A 776 6.25 16.35 -34.57
C GLY A 776 7.20 16.11 -33.40
N PHE A 777 8.47 16.51 -33.55
CA PHE A 777 9.46 16.30 -32.50
C PHE A 777 10.38 17.50 -32.30
N ARG A 778 10.43 18.05 -31.08
CA ARG A 778 11.41 19.05 -30.69
C ARG A 778 12.41 18.50 -29.68
N PHE A 779 13.69 18.80 -29.86
CA PHE A 779 14.71 18.39 -28.90
C PHE A 779 15.86 19.38 -28.73
N ARG A 780 16.31 19.46 -27.47
CA ARG A 780 17.63 19.99 -27.03
C ARG A 780 18.27 18.90 -26.16
N SER A 781 18.62 17.80 -26.81
CA SER A 781 19.03 16.53 -26.21
C SER A 781 19.99 15.77 -27.11
N GLY A 782 20.82 14.91 -26.56
CA GLY A 782 21.66 13.98 -27.32
C GLY A 782 22.35 12.95 -26.41
N PRO A 783 22.60 11.71 -26.90
CA PRO A 783 22.32 11.25 -28.26
C PRO A 783 20.83 10.90 -28.48
N VAL A 784 20.29 11.33 -29.63
CA VAL A 784 18.94 10.98 -30.11
C VAL A 784 19.06 10.17 -31.40
N GLU A 785 18.32 9.07 -31.50
CA GLU A 785 18.24 8.25 -32.73
C GLU A 785 16.78 8.16 -33.19
N ILE A 786 16.52 8.54 -34.44
CA ILE A 786 15.19 8.47 -35.07
C ILE A 786 15.31 7.65 -36.33
N LYS A 787 14.59 6.54 -36.39
CA LYS A 787 14.61 5.66 -37.56
C LYS A 787 13.31 5.01 -37.94
N ASN A 788 13.22 4.62 -39.21
CA ASN A 788 12.08 3.88 -39.78
C ASN A 788 10.74 4.57 -39.52
N SER A 789 10.72 5.90 -39.39
CA SER A 789 9.55 6.65 -38.92
C SER A 789 8.97 7.58 -39.99
N LEU A 790 7.75 8.03 -39.78
CA LEU A 790 7.00 8.92 -40.67
C LEU A 790 6.68 10.24 -39.96
N PHE A 791 6.97 11.36 -40.62
CA PHE A 791 6.52 12.69 -40.25
C PHE A 791 5.66 13.24 -41.39
N GLU A 792 4.35 13.37 -41.16
CA GLU A 792 3.39 13.73 -42.20
C GLU A 792 2.41 14.83 -41.77
N ASP A 793 2.16 15.78 -42.66
CA ASP A 793 1.18 16.86 -42.49
C ASP A 793 1.39 17.72 -41.21
N ASN A 794 2.64 17.93 -40.80
CA ASN A 794 2.98 18.80 -39.67
C ASN A 794 3.40 20.21 -40.14
N HIS A 795 3.22 21.22 -39.29
CA HIS A 795 3.85 22.52 -39.55
C HIS A 795 5.38 22.40 -39.46
N ILE A 796 5.89 21.67 -38.46
CA ILE A 796 7.32 21.28 -38.39
C ILE A 796 7.43 19.79 -38.09
N GLY A 797 8.13 19.02 -38.93
CA GLY A 797 8.42 17.62 -38.66
C GLY A 797 9.35 17.46 -37.44
N ILE A 798 10.58 17.98 -37.56
CA ILE A 798 11.58 17.96 -36.49
C ILE A 798 12.13 19.36 -36.23
N ARG A 799 12.30 19.72 -34.96
CA ARG A 799 13.04 20.91 -34.52
C ARG A 799 14.19 20.54 -33.58
N ALA A 800 15.42 20.74 -34.02
CA ALA A 800 16.62 20.45 -33.24
C ALA A 800 17.27 21.73 -32.69
N LEU A 801 17.76 21.72 -31.46
CA LEU A 801 18.50 22.82 -30.85
C LEU A 801 19.60 22.29 -29.94
N ILE A 802 20.88 22.36 -30.36
CA ILE A 802 22.05 21.97 -29.55
C ILE A 802 22.06 20.47 -29.18
N MET A 803 23.16 19.76 -29.52
CA MET A 803 23.51 18.34 -29.21
C MET A 803 23.53 17.42 -30.46
N THR A 804 23.82 16.12 -30.26
CA THR A 804 23.99 15.11 -31.32
C THR A 804 22.73 14.30 -31.62
N ALA A 805 22.49 14.03 -32.91
CA ALA A 805 21.38 13.19 -33.36
C ALA A 805 21.72 12.39 -34.63
N ASP A 806 21.13 11.20 -34.74
CA ASP A 806 21.16 10.35 -35.94
C ASP A 806 19.73 10.16 -36.46
N ILE A 807 19.45 10.69 -37.65
CA ILE A 807 18.12 10.73 -38.27
C ILE A 807 18.20 9.98 -39.58
N HIS A 808 17.69 8.75 -39.62
CA HIS A 808 17.85 7.91 -40.79
C HIS A 808 16.71 6.95 -41.10
N ASN A 809 16.56 6.55 -42.37
CA ASN A 809 15.48 5.65 -42.82
C ASN A 809 14.07 6.19 -42.51
N ASN A 810 13.89 7.50 -42.42
CA ASN A 810 12.59 8.12 -42.17
C ASN A 810 11.95 8.64 -43.46
N THR A 811 10.67 8.96 -43.39
CA THR A 811 9.93 9.64 -44.46
C THR A 811 9.34 10.93 -43.92
N PHE A 812 9.68 12.05 -44.55
CA PHE A 812 9.14 13.39 -44.29
C PHE A 812 8.25 13.77 -45.45
N LYS A 813 6.94 13.84 -45.22
CA LYS A 813 5.94 14.06 -46.26
C LYS A 813 5.02 15.25 -45.93
N ASN A 814 4.76 16.12 -46.90
CA ASN A 814 3.75 17.19 -46.79
C ASN A 814 3.91 18.16 -45.59
N ASN A 815 5.06 18.19 -44.93
CA ASN A 815 5.27 19.11 -43.81
C ASN A 815 5.48 20.54 -44.37
N GLU A 816 5.11 21.59 -43.63
CA GLU A 816 5.53 22.93 -44.04
C GLU A 816 7.06 23.03 -43.99
N MET A 817 7.66 22.58 -42.89
CA MET A 817 9.10 22.39 -42.75
C MET A 817 9.38 20.97 -42.27
N ALA A 818 10.16 20.17 -43.02
CA ALA A 818 10.48 18.81 -42.59
C ALA A 818 11.45 18.80 -41.40
N ILE A 819 12.62 19.43 -41.53
CA ILE A 819 13.61 19.54 -40.44
C ILE A 819 14.04 20.99 -40.26
N PHE A 820 13.94 21.52 -39.04
CA PHE A 820 14.43 22.82 -38.63
C PHE A 820 15.53 22.70 -37.58
N ILE A 821 16.76 23.02 -37.94
CA ILE A 821 17.93 23.01 -37.08
C ILE A 821 18.17 24.42 -36.59
N ARG A 822 17.99 24.69 -35.29
CA ARG A 822 18.13 26.04 -34.75
C ARG A 822 19.59 26.45 -34.51
N ARG A 823 20.42 25.54 -33.95
CA ARG A 823 21.83 25.77 -33.57
C ARG A 823 22.61 24.44 -33.46
N LYS A 824 23.93 24.49 -33.71
CA LYS A 824 24.90 23.37 -33.67
C LYS A 824 24.60 22.24 -34.66
N GLY A 825 24.45 22.60 -35.93
CA GLY A 825 24.17 21.66 -37.02
C GLY A 825 25.19 20.53 -37.20
N SER A 826 26.47 20.74 -36.85
CA SER A 826 27.54 19.75 -37.05
C SER A 826 27.38 18.46 -36.24
N GLY A 827 26.60 18.49 -35.17
CA GLY A 827 26.30 17.32 -34.34
C GLY A 827 25.23 16.39 -34.90
N ILE A 828 24.55 16.77 -35.99
CA ILE A 828 23.37 16.09 -36.52
C ILE A 828 23.72 15.39 -37.83
N LYS A 829 23.44 14.09 -37.91
CA LYS A 829 23.53 13.29 -39.13
C LYS A 829 22.13 13.01 -39.67
N ILE A 830 21.90 13.39 -40.93
CA ILE A 830 20.63 13.15 -41.62
C ILE A 830 20.94 12.32 -42.86
N HIS A 831 20.58 11.04 -42.89
CA HIS A 831 20.92 10.17 -44.03
C HIS A 831 19.89 9.07 -44.28
N HIS A 832 19.79 8.59 -45.53
CA HIS A 832 18.86 7.55 -45.96
C HIS A 832 17.37 7.86 -45.66
N ASN A 833 16.99 9.14 -45.64
CA ASN A 833 15.59 9.56 -45.50
C ASN A 833 14.95 9.86 -46.87
N ASN A 834 13.62 9.84 -46.90
CA ASN A 834 12.81 10.29 -48.03
C ASN A 834 12.17 11.65 -47.71
N PHE A 835 12.40 12.66 -48.56
CA PHE A 835 11.72 13.96 -48.48
C PHE A 835 10.71 14.10 -49.63
N ILE A 836 9.43 14.28 -49.30
CA ILE A 836 8.29 14.15 -50.22
C ILE A 836 7.36 15.36 -50.06
N ASP A 837 7.18 16.15 -51.12
CA ASP A 837 6.16 17.20 -51.20
C ASP A 837 6.08 18.17 -49.99
N ASN A 838 7.19 18.41 -49.28
CA ASN A 838 7.21 19.40 -48.19
C ASN A 838 7.04 20.82 -48.77
N GLN A 839 6.25 21.65 -48.09
CA GLN A 839 5.70 22.88 -48.67
C GLN A 839 6.76 23.98 -48.75
N ARG A 840 7.39 24.35 -47.64
CA ARG A 840 8.34 25.47 -47.58
C ARG A 840 9.78 24.99 -47.62
N TYR A 841 10.19 24.15 -46.67
CA TYR A 841 11.58 23.69 -46.55
C TYR A 841 11.67 22.19 -46.26
N ASP A 842 12.61 21.51 -46.92
CA ASP A 842 13.02 20.17 -46.50
C ASP A 842 13.99 20.27 -45.32
N ILE A 843 14.96 21.19 -45.39
CA ILE A 843 15.85 21.51 -44.27
C ILE A 843 15.97 23.03 -44.13
N ARG A 844 15.77 23.53 -42.92
CA ARG A 844 16.04 24.92 -42.54
C ARG A 844 17.14 24.95 -41.47
N VAL A 845 18.19 25.73 -41.72
CA VAL A 845 19.22 26.13 -40.76
C VAL A 845 18.76 27.44 -40.09
N GLY A 846 18.94 27.52 -38.78
CA GLY A 846 18.42 28.59 -37.94
C GLY A 846 19.28 29.83 -37.98
N ASP A 847 18.63 30.97 -37.73
CA ASP A 847 19.07 32.32 -38.07
C ASP A 847 20.44 32.77 -37.48
N PHE A 848 21.16 31.93 -36.71
CA PHE A 848 22.51 32.21 -36.16
C PHE A 848 23.42 30.96 -36.09
N ASP A 849 23.16 29.93 -36.90
CA ASP A 849 23.95 28.69 -36.89
C ASP A 849 24.90 28.65 -38.10
N ALA A 850 26.17 28.99 -37.89
CA ALA A 850 27.21 29.00 -38.93
C ALA A 850 27.78 27.60 -39.26
N GLU A 851 27.33 26.55 -38.55
CA GLU A 851 27.84 25.20 -38.72
C GLU A 851 27.14 24.44 -39.87
N ASP A 852 27.91 23.80 -40.74
CA ASP A 852 27.39 22.94 -41.81
C ASP A 852 26.62 21.73 -41.26
N VAL A 853 25.60 21.30 -41.99
CA VAL A 853 24.75 20.15 -41.64
C VAL A 853 24.98 19.01 -42.63
N ASP A 854 25.33 17.82 -42.12
CA ASP A 854 25.49 16.61 -42.95
C ASP A 854 24.11 15.99 -43.27
N ALA A 855 23.68 16.17 -44.52
CA ALA A 855 22.45 15.64 -45.08
C ALA A 855 22.71 14.72 -46.29
N ARG A 856 23.86 14.04 -46.33
CA ARG A 856 24.23 13.13 -47.41
C ARG A 856 23.39 11.86 -47.39
N TYR A 857 23.34 11.18 -48.54
CA TYR A 857 22.66 9.90 -48.73
C TYR A 857 21.15 9.95 -48.48
N ASN A 858 20.50 11.12 -48.65
CA ASN A 858 19.03 11.20 -48.63
C ASN A 858 18.45 11.15 -50.05
N TRP A 859 17.21 10.70 -50.14
CA TRP A 859 16.39 10.77 -51.35
C TRP A 859 15.43 11.96 -51.29
N TRP A 860 15.37 12.73 -52.37
CA TRP A 860 14.56 13.95 -52.49
C TRP A 860 13.62 13.77 -53.67
N GLN A 861 12.32 14.02 -53.49
CA GLN A 861 11.36 13.93 -54.59
C GLN A 861 11.62 15.02 -55.65
N GLY A 862 11.87 14.58 -56.89
CA GLY A 862 12.21 15.45 -58.03
C GLY A 862 13.72 15.58 -58.26
N LYS A 863 14.15 16.53 -59.11
CA LYS A 863 15.58 16.91 -59.19
C LYS A 863 15.95 17.61 -57.87
N THR A 864 17.07 17.27 -57.24
CA THR A 864 17.52 17.92 -55.98
C THR A 864 17.37 19.44 -56.07
N LYS A 865 16.54 20.03 -55.20
CA LYS A 865 16.25 21.47 -55.21
C LYS A 865 16.97 22.14 -54.03
N PRO A 866 18.12 22.79 -54.23
CA PRO A 866 18.68 23.73 -53.26
C PRO A 866 17.64 24.75 -52.76
N ASP A 867 16.61 25.02 -53.57
CA ASP A 867 15.50 25.93 -53.24
C ASP A 867 14.58 25.45 -52.11
N LYS A 868 14.72 24.20 -51.64
CA LYS A 868 14.03 23.70 -50.45
C LYS A 868 14.92 23.69 -49.21
N PHE A 869 16.15 24.20 -49.33
CA PHE A 869 17.03 24.47 -48.20
C PHE A 869 17.04 25.96 -47.88
N PHE A 870 16.89 26.29 -46.60
CA PHE A 870 17.19 27.62 -46.08
C PHE A 870 18.49 27.53 -45.27
N ASP A 871 19.60 27.98 -45.86
CA ASP A 871 20.95 27.76 -45.36
C ASP A 871 21.93 28.83 -45.89
N GLY A 872 23.23 28.59 -45.73
CA GLY A 872 24.35 29.44 -46.18
C GLY A 872 24.35 29.90 -47.65
N ARG A 873 23.46 29.36 -48.50
CA ARG A 873 23.26 29.80 -49.89
C ARG A 873 22.28 30.97 -49.99
N ARG A 874 21.37 31.08 -49.03
CA ARG A 874 20.36 32.16 -48.93
C ARG A 874 20.77 33.24 -47.97
N ASP A 875 21.44 32.84 -46.89
CA ASP A 875 21.93 33.74 -45.86
C ASP A 875 23.40 33.37 -45.55
N PRO A 876 24.38 34.18 -45.99
CA PRO A 876 25.80 33.86 -45.83
C PRO A 876 26.28 33.68 -44.38
N GLU A 877 25.51 34.14 -43.39
CA GLU A 877 25.86 33.95 -41.97
C GLU A 877 25.53 32.54 -41.46
N LEU A 878 24.82 31.75 -42.26
CA LEU A 878 24.39 30.39 -41.92
C LEU A 878 25.32 29.32 -42.51
N GLY A 879 25.41 28.19 -41.80
CA GLY A 879 26.02 26.97 -42.30
C GLY A 879 25.24 26.40 -43.48
N ARG A 880 25.91 25.60 -44.31
CA ARG A 880 25.34 24.98 -45.51
C ARG A 880 24.84 23.58 -45.22
N VAL A 881 23.75 23.21 -45.89
CA VAL A 881 23.32 21.81 -45.97
C VAL A 881 24.20 21.09 -46.99
N ILE A 882 24.92 20.07 -46.51
CA ILE A 882 25.78 19.19 -47.32
C ILE A 882 24.98 17.95 -47.71
N TYR A 883 24.40 17.96 -48.92
CA TYR A 883 23.42 16.95 -49.33
C TYR A 883 23.95 15.92 -50.34
N LYS A 884 25.19 16.04 -50.82
CA LYS A 884 25.79 15.13 -51.82
C LYS A 884 26.81 14.16 -51.19
N PRO A 885 26.79 12.87 -51.55
CA PRO A 885 25.96 12.25 -52.60
C PRO A 885 24.49 12.09 -52.20
N VAL A 886 23.62 12.00 -53.19
CA VAL A 886 22.16 11.79 -53.01
C VAL A 886 21.78 10.38 -53.42
N GLU A 887 20.70 9.86 -52.83
CA GLU A 887 20.14 8.57 -53.22
C GLU A 887 19.37 8.69 -54.54
N ARG A 888 19.56 7.73 -55.44
CA ARG A 888 18.92 7.74 -56.77
C ARG A 888 17.48 7.21 -56.75
N GLN A 889 17.18 6.35 -55.79
CA GLN A 889 15.88 5.73 -55.64
C GLN A 889 15.32 6.02 -54.25
N LYS A 890 13.99 6.11 -54.19
CA LYS A 890 13.26 6.25 -52.94
C LYS A 890 13.62 5.09 -52.01
N GLN A 891 13.99 5.40 -50.77
CA GLN A 891 14.30 4.40 -49.76
C GLN A 891 13.05 3.61 -49.40
N LYS A 892 13.18 2.28 -49.29
CA LYS A 892 12.11 1.43 -48.75
C LYS A 892 12.08 1.59 -47.24
N THR A 893 11.24 2.50 -46.77
CA THR A 893 11.05 2.76 -45.34
C THR A 893 9.92 1.89 -44.80
N ASP A 894 10.23 1.07 -43.79
CA ASP A 894 9.27 0.20 -43.10
C ASP A 894 8.68 0.94 -41.90
N TYR A 895 7.77 1.89 -42.12
CA TYR A 895 7.11 2.65 -41.04
C TYR A 895 5.68 2.16 -40.73
N ARG A 896 5.18 1.17 -41.48
CA ARG A 896 3.77 0.74 -41.47
C ARG A 896 3.44 -0.06 -40.20
#